data_AF-A0A9P4E081-F1
#
_entry.id   AF-A0A9P4E081-F1
#
_cell.length_a   1.000
_cell.length_b   1.000
_cell.length_c   1.000
_cell.angle_alpha   90.00
_cell.angle_beta   90.00
_cell.angle_gamma   90.00
#
_symmetry.space_group_name_H-M   'P 1'
#
loop_
_entity.id
_entity.type
_entity.pdbx_description
1 polymer ?
#
loop_
_entity_poly.entity_id
_entity_poly.type
_entity_poly.pdbx_seq_one_letter_code
_entity_poly.pdbx_strand_id
1 'polypeptide(L)'
;MLASTTGTFTSCKDYDDDINGLSERVDAIEKTLADLNTKFGSLAYVKSVSFAGGELVVTDQDGKPERFSIPDKNTTYSLEINQSTEGDATTVTIVLKDGDGKVVSSKSFTLTDKDTITEDTTLDPSLFWIDENGVIWYGLKTDKDNCIKTGVTVPLHDKTSVAIVETKVGEAGPVVGWDITIDNVTTHLSVLDALSITSFSWIPEDYYNGIEAVAFGSYSYNKVVGTANADTTYTATGDETLSSFPGEANFYINPSSASLAQIRGGAEGATVLYKGATNHTTRSADIDAKATLSMSDGILTASIVADMNHAETAAEKLDMLALRMTATNGQTFTTNYFAVYNQEEEVSFTLVDNCKLEGKAIQETDKLATKWSDVKGQTAKIDANNVALAGNAHLVQALSYKDAKEGVDLNEYVAVAMTKGDESEIVNLAAKKLSIEYVLCKYDVDGTDQINYAILNGSTLKATNYEDDSETCIGKTPIVKAIVKDTNNDNAVVAVAYIKFLYVGNEWTVSKNFIAPVSETKVLDWDCFEDPVMTSTTTVKYMSTEVYPKVGSELGLTALSKKEFATIYQFVAEQGDVPTEFKSANIISITEIAGAENNADNRQVKFDIDEDAIKKVNKDGTYTFYGVYKKTDAAAAASSQYRQYPVYVAIPYVVKVQNYPTLANGRIKNVNDYRIAQAWENGFAICKGSKETDNGAALYLDLNEAIDLTAFKTANNAVKYELNIVDPATGAVAMLGNEWCNTHGANLDWIVLTKQLTNEEEVIVPVKVYAVLCNNDKIETGTVNVKFVNPAKISLSKDIINVKDGTEAYTTEDLKKYITITSSKDSSVELYKDGALTTAGEKILGKSANVTINLAKGSVIPTQWENKFTLNVTAGTVTWNLEGQNTLAKGQNATCDITFTIEYGKVKPNQALPSCSNSSPVLGGGKLTGKFTIKAWNAEEFPTE
;
A
#
# COMPACT_ATOMS: atom_id res chain seq x y z
N MET A 1 61.18 -27.82 -44.43
CA MET A 1 60.42 -26.83 -43.63
C MET A 1 59.65 -25.93 -44.59
N LEU A 2 58.32 -25.80 -44.61
CA LEU A 2 57.21 -26.55 -44.02
C LEU A 2 56.27 -26.82 -45.20
N ALA A 3 56.03 -28.08 -45.57
CA ALA A 3 55.02 -28.43 -46.57
C ALA A 3 53.80 -28.94 -45.81
N SER A 4 52.85 -28.05 -45.52
CA SER A 4 51.51 -28.42 -45.06
C SER A 4 50.71 -28.93 -46.25
N THR A 5 50.66 -30.25 -46.45
CA THR A 5 49.75 -30.86 -47.42
C THR A 5 48.35 -30.95 -46.80
N THR A 6 47.54 -29.90 -46.98
CA THR A 6 46.09 -29.98 -46.77
C THR A 6 45.48 -30.79 -47.91
N GLY A 7 45.23 -32.08 -47.67
CA GLY A 7 44.45 -32.94 -48.56
C GLY A 7 43.04 -33.09 -48.03
N THR A 8 42.07 -32.40 -48.62
CA THR A 8 40.64 -32.62 -48.38
C THR A 8 40.21 -33.81 -49.25
N PHE A 9 39.88 -34.95 -48.65
CA PHE A 9 39.39 -36.13 -49.37
C PHE A 9 37.90 -36.32 -49.12
N THR A 10 37.14 -36.39 -50.22
CA THR A 10 35.72 -36.76 -50.25
C THR A 10 35.63 -38.28 -50.48
N SER A 11 35.24 -39.03 -49.45
CA SER A 11 35.00 -40.48 -49.49
C SER A 11 33.50 -40.77 -49.34
N CYS A 12 33.03 -41.86 -49.94
CA CYS A 12 31.66 -42.10 -50.38
C CYS A 12 30.57 -42.15 -49.28
N LYS A 13 29.50 -41.36 -49.51
CA LYS A 13 28.07 -41.75 -49.61
C LYS A 13 27.53 -42.72 -48.55
N ASP A 14 26.86 -42.17 -47.52
CA ASP A 14 25.54 -42.60 -46.97
C ASP A 14 25.31 -42.46 -45.45
N TYR A 15 26.25 -41.94 -44.64
CA TYR A 15 26.02 -41.75 -43.19
C TYR A 15 26.13 -40.30 -42.69
N ASP A 16 26.44 -39.34 -43.56
CA ASP A 16 26.83 -37.98 -43.15
C ASP A 16 25.68 -36.98 -42.96
N ASP A 17 24.42 -37.37 -43.15
CA ASP A 17 23.31 -36.43 -42.98
C ASP A 17 22.68 -36.53 -41.56
N ASP A 18 22.74 -37.65 -40.85
CA ASP A 18 21.57 -38.08 -40.08
C ASP A 18 21.41 -37.65 -38.61
N ILE A 19 22.27 -36.85 -37.96
CA ILE A 19 22.27 -36.91 -36.47
C ILE A 19 22.16 -35.60 -35.69
N ASN A 20 22.68 -34.45 -36.11
CA ASN A 20 22.54 -33.24 -35.26
C ASN A 20 21.23 -32.45 -35.41
N GLY A 21 20.39 -32.81 -36.40
CA GLY A 21 19.02 -32.30 -36.50
C GLY A 21 17.99 -33.13 -35.73
N LEU A 22 18.35 -34.33 -35.23
CA LEU A 22 17.36 -35.28 -34.71
C LEU A 22 16.71 -34.84 -33.39
N SER A 23 17.44 -34.23 -32.46
CA SER A 23 16.89 -33.89 -31.14
C SER A 23 15.82 -32.79 -31.20
N GLU A 24 16.01 -31.76 -32.03
CA GLU A 24 15.00 -30.70 -32.23
C GLU A 24 13.83 -31.18 -33.11
N ARG A 25 14.07 -32.18 -33.97
CA ARG A 25 13.03 -32.80 -34.83
C ARG A 25 12.08 -33.68 -34.04
N VAL A 26 12.58 -34.49 -33.09
CA VAL A 26 11.75 -35.40 -32.28
C VAL A 26 10.74 -34.60 -31.46
N ASP A 27 11.19 -33.58 -30.71
CA ASP A 27 10.32 -32.74 -29.87
C ASP A 27 9.26 -31.97 -30.70
N ALA A 28 9.64 -31.50 -31.90
CA ALA A 28 8.72 -30.80 -32.80
C ALA A 28 7.65 -31.72 -33.42
N ILE A 29 8.02 -32.98 -33.72
CA ILE A 29 7.11 -33.99 -34.24
C ILE A 29 6.13 -34.46 -33.16
N GLU A 30 6.60 -34.70 -31.93
CA GLU A 30 5.74 -35.06 -30.78
C GLU A 30 4.70 -33.96 -30.47
N LYS A 31 5.11 -32.69 -30.54
CA LYS A 31 4.19 -31.55 -30.36
C LYS A 31 3.16 -31.45 -31.48
N THR A 32 3.58 -31.66 -32.72
CA THR A 32 2.69 -31.66 -33.89
C THR A 32 1.61 -32.75 -33.77
N LEU A 33 1.96 -33.93 -33.23
CA LEU A 33 1.02 -35.03 -32.97
C LEU A 33 -0.04 -34.66 -31.92
N ALA A 34 0.37 -34.05 -30.80
CA ALA A 34 -0.57 -33.63 -29.75
C ALA A 34 -1.55 -32.57 -30.27
N ASP A 35 -1.06 -31.61 -31.06
CA ASP A 35 -1.90 -30.53 -31.62
C ASP A 35 -2.89 -31.08 -32.66
N LEU A 36 -2.47 -32.00 -33.52
CA LEU A 36 -3.32 -32.56 -34.57
C LEU A 36 -4.46 -33.44 -33.99
N ASN A 37 -4.14 -34.30 -33.01
CA ASN A 37 -5.14 -35.10 -32.30
C ASN A 37 -6.07 -34.25 -31.40
N THR A 38 -5.56 -33.21 -30.75
CA THR A 38 -6.40 -32.33 -29.91
C THR A 38 -7.45 -31.59 -30.75
N LYS A 39 -7.09 -31.19 -31.97
CA LYS A 39 -7.96 -30.38 -32.82
C LYS A 39 -8.91 -31.18 -33.70
N PHE A 40 -8.49 -32.34 -34.19
CA PHE A 40 -9.27 -33.13 -35.15
C PHE A 40 -9.74 -34.48 -34.59
N GLY A 41 -9.34 -34.86 -33.37
CA GLY A 41 -9.73 -36.14 -32.76
C GLY A 41 -9.28 -37.35 -33.58
N SER A 42 -10.01 -38.47 -33.45
CA SER A 42 -9.73 -39.71 -34.20
C SER A 42 -10.31 -39.72 -35.62
N LEU A 43 -11.39 -38.97 -35.86
CA LEU A 43 -12.05 -38.81 -37.15
C LEU A 43 -12.57 -37.37 -37.27
N ALA A 44 -12.12 -36.63 -38.28
CA ALA A 44 -12.63 -35.29 -38.59
C ALA A 44 -13.08 -35.15 -40.05
N TYR A 45 -14.09 -34.33 -40.28
CA TYR A 45 -14.53 -33.91 -41.60
C TYR A 45 -13.89 -32.58 -41.98
N VAL A 46 -13.15 -32.55 -43.10
CA VAL A 46 -12.31 -31.41 -43.51
C VAL A 46 -12.60 -31.01 -44.95
N LYS A 47 -12.48 -29.74 -45.30
CA LYS A 47 -12.67 -29.27 -46.69
C LYS A 47 -11.54 -29.70 -47.62
N SER A 48 -10.30 -29.69 -47.13
CA SER A 48 -9.13 -30.11 -47.90
C SER A 48 -7.94 -30.42 -47.00
N VAL A 49 -7.04 -31.26 -47.50
CA VAL A 49 -5.73 -31.53 -46.90
C VAL A 49 -4.68 -31.46 -48.00
N SER A 50 -3.54 -30.82 -47.72
CA SER A 50 -2.40 -30.77 -48.63
C SER A 50 -1.09 -30.88 -47.86
N PHE A 51 -0.13 -31.63 -48.40
CA PHE A 51 1.21 -31.76 -47.84
C PHE A 51 2.27 -31.42 -48.88
N ALA A 52 3.08 -30.39 -48.62
CA ALA A 52 4.16 -29.97 -49.52
C ALA A 52 5.29 -29.27 -48.74
N GLY A 53 6.55 -29.55 -49.13
CA GLY A 53 7.72 -28.83 -48.59
C GLY A 53 7.90 -28.90 -47.07
N GLY A 54 7.52 -30.03 -46.46
CA GLY A 54 7.55 -30.19 -45.00
C GLY A 54 6.42 -29.47 -44.25
N GLU A 55 5.35 -29.04 -44.92
CA GLU A 55 4.19 -28.40 -44.32
C GLU A 55 2.91 -29.18 -44.65
N LEU A 56 2.20 -29.63 -43.61
CA LEU A 56 0.85 -30.20 -43.71
C LEU A 56 -0.17 -29.10 -43.43
N VAL A 57 -1.08 -28.90 -44.39
CA VAL A 57 -2.17 -27.93 -44.28
C VAL A 57 -3.50 -28.66 -44.27
N VAL A 58 -4.27 -28.52 -43.19
CA VAL A 58 -5.62 -29.09 -43.02
C VAL A 58 -6.62 -27.94 -42.97
N THR A 59 -7.56 -27.90 -43.91
CA THR A 59 -8.63 -26.88 -43.92
C THR A 59 -9.88 -27.48 -43.28
N ASP A 60 -10.33 -26.91 -42.16
CA ASP A 60 -11.50 -27.40 -41.44
C ASP A 60 -12.82 -27.25 -42.24
N GLN A 61 -13.93 -27.71 -41.64
CA GLN A 61 -15.28 -27.61 -42.22
C GLN A 61 -15.71 -26.16 -42.50
N ASP A 62 -15.25 -25.19 -41.73
CA ASP A 62 -15.59 -23.77 -41.88
C ASP A 62 -14.77 -23.09 -42.97
N GLY A 63 -13.66 -23.71 -43.41
CA GLY A 63 -12.78 -23.19 -44.46
C GLY A 63 -11.53 -22.50 -43.93
N LYS A 64 -11.20 -22.70 -42.65
CA LYS A 64 -10.02 -22.12 -42.02
C LYS A 64 -8.84 -23.11 -42.15
N PRO A 65 -7.70 -22.67 -42.71
CA PRO A 65 -6.52 -23.50 -42.85
C PRO A 65 -5.72 -23.57 -41.55
N GLU A 66 -5.36 -24.78 -41.15
CA GLU A 66 -4.42 -25.08 -40.08
C GLU A 66 -3.13 -25.65 -40.65
N ARG A 67 -1.99 -25.27 -40.08
CA ARG A 67 -0.66 -25.56 -40.62
C ARG A 67 0.18 -26.28 -39.58
N PHE A 68 0.78 -27.38 -39.99
CA PHE A 68 1.61 -28.26 -39.18
C PHE A 68 2.96 -28.45 -39.88
N SER A 69 4.06 -28.26 -39.16
CA SER A 69 5.41 -28.36 -39.72
C SER A 69 6.00 -29.74 -39.46
N ILE A 70 6.51 -30.38 -40.52
CA ILE A 70 7.15 -31.69 -40.53
C ILE A 70 8.57 -31.49 -41.14
N PRO A 71 9.64 -31.43 -40.34
CA PRO A 71 10.97 -30.97 -40.81
C PRO A 71 11.70 -31.91 -41.79
N ASP A 72 12.41 -31.34 -42.78
CA ASP A 72 12.94 -32.06 -43.98
C ASP A 72 14.48 -31.96 -44.26
N LYS A 73 15.37 -31.47 -43.37
CA LYS A 73 16.87 -31.39 -43.62
C LYS A 73 17.78 -31.61 -42.38
N ASN A 74 19.08 -31.92 -42.61
CA ASN A 74 20.05 -32.65 -41.74
C ASN A 74 21.38 -31.84 -41.42
N THR A 75 22.19 -32.19 -40.39
CA THR A 75 23.40 -31.43 -39.90
C THR A 75 24.71 -32.26 -39.93
N THR A 76 25.83 -31.70 -40.41
CA THR A 76 27.12 -32.39 -40.68
C THR A 76 28.24 -32.13 -39.63
N TYR A 77 29.17 -33.08 -39.48
CA TYR A 77 30.44 -32.93 -38.74
C TYR A 77 31.65 -33.15 -39.67
N SER A 78 32.81 -32.56 -39.36
CA SER A 78 34.05 -32.73 -40.13
C SER A 78 35.22 -33.17 -39.24
N LEU A 79 36.11 -34.00 -39.80
CA LEU A 79 37.32 -34.49 -39.13
C LEU A 79 38.56 -33.86 -39.74
N GLU A 80 39.40 -33.25 -38.90
CA GLU A 80 40.71 -32.72 -39.27
C GLU A 80 41.81 -33.55 -38.58
N ILE A 81 42.81 -34.01 -39.35
CA ILE A 81 43.87 -34.90 -38.87
C ILE A 81 45.23 -34.24 -39.11
N ASN A 82 46.02 -34.11 -38.05
CA ASN A 82 47.32 -33.45 -38.03
C ASN A 82 48.40 -34.43 -37.54
N GLN A 83 49.60 -34.44 -38.14
CA GLN A 83 50.68 -35.38 -37.76
C GLN A 83 52.03 -34.70 -37.52
N SER A 84 52.84 -35.27 -36.63
CA SER A 84 54.23 -34.86 -36.35
C SER A 84 55.10 -36.08 -36.02
N THR A 85 56.28 -36.18 -36.64
CA THR A 85 57.20 -37.33 -36.52
C THR A 85 58.50 -36.91 -35.84
N GLU A 86 58.91 -37.65 -34.80
CA GLU A 86 60.16 -37.43 -34.07
C GLU A 86 60.84 -38.79 -33.80
N GLY A 87 61.94 -39.09 -34.51
CA GLY A 87 62.55 -40.42 -34.51
C GLY A 87 61.69 -41.46 -35.24
N ASP A 88 61.62 -42.69 -34.70
CA ASP A 88 60.85 -43.82 -35.26
C ASP A 88 59.36 -43.83 -34.81
N ALA A 89 58.84 -42.69 -34.35
CA ALA A 89 57.47 -42.56 -33.85
C ALA A 89 56.74 -41.36 -34.48
N THR A 90 55.53 -41.57 -34.97
CA THR A 90 54.64 -40.55 -35.55
C THR A 90 53.45 -40.29 -34.64
N THR A 91 53.31 -39.08 -34.10
CA THR A 91 52.14 -38.66 -33.31
C THR A 91 51.08 -38.03 -34.20
N VAL A 92 49.85 -38.52 -34.11
CA VAL A 92 48.70 -38.16 -34.93
C VAL A 92 47.62 -37.56 -34.03
N THR A 93 47.16 -36.35 -34.33
CA THR A 93 46.12 -35.62 -33.61
C THR A 93 44.87 -35.50 -34.47
N ILE A 94 43.76 -36.03 -33.98
CA ILE A 94 42.44 -35.95 -34.63
C ILE A 94 41.61 -34.88 -33.92
N VAL A 95 41.01 -33.99 -34.71
CA VAL A 95 40.12 -32.91 -34.27
C VAL A 95 38.77 -33.08 -34.97
N LEU A 96 37.71 -33.33 -34.20
CA LEU A 96 36.33 -33.31 -34.69
C LEU A 96 35.78 -31.88 -34.58
N LYS A 97 35.19 -31.37 -35.66
CA LYS A 97 34.53 -30.06 -35.72
C LYS A 97 33.06 -30.22 -36.14
N ASP A 98 32.19 -29.37 -35.61
CA ASP A 98 30.78 -29.30 -36.04
C ASP A 98 30.64 -28.55 -37.39
N GLY A 99 29.41 -28.48 -37.91
CA GLY A 99 29.09 -27.86 -39.21
C GLY A 99 29.46 -26.37 -39.33
N ASP A 100 29.71 -25.69 -38.21
CA ASP A 100 30.18 -24.29 -38.16
C ASP A 100 31.70 -24.17 -38.01
N GLY A 101 32.43 -25.31 -37.98
CA GLY A 101 33.88 -25.37 -37.90
C GLY A 101 34.45 -25.27 -36.48
N LYS A 102 33.61 -25.35 -35.44
CA LYS A 102 34.04 -25.29 -34.02
C LYS A 102 34.51 -26.66 -33.57
N VAL A 103 35.62 -26.71 -32.82
CA VAL A 103 36.19 -27.97 -32.32
C VAL A 103 35.29 -28.58 -31.24
N VAL A 104 34.77 -29.78 -31.52
CA VAL A 104 33.90 -30.60 -30.65
C VAL A 104 34.75 -31.53 -29.78
N SER A 105 35.81 -32.12 -30.33
CA SER A 105 36.72 -33.00 -29.59
C SER A 105 38.09 -33.07 -30.27
N SER A 106 39.17 -33.25 -29.50
CA SER A 106 40.52 -33.40 -30.03
C SER A 106 41.36 -34.38 -29.20
N LYS A 107 41.99 -35.35 -29.85
CA LYS A 107 42.87 -36.35 -29.20
C LYS A 107 44.04 -36.74 -30.09
N SER A 108 45.16 -37.07 -29.46
CA SER A 108 46.37 -37.56 -30.13
C SER A 108 46.70 -38.98 -29.71
N PHE A 109 47.23 -39.77 -30.65
CA PHE A 109 47.81 -41.09 -30.42
C PHE A 109 49.10 -41.23 -31.24
N THR A 110 49.96 -42.19 -30.89
CA THR A 110 51.28 -42.37 -31.51
C THR A 110 51.33 -43.70 -32.25
N LEU A 111 51.88 -43.69 -33.46
CA LEU A 111 52.18 -44.85 -34.29
C LEU A 111 53.66 -45.20 -34.18
N THR A 112 53.98 -46.48 -33.97
CA THR A 112 55.34 -47.02 -34.03
C THR A 112 55.45 -48.11 -35.11
N ASP A 113 56.67 -48.48 -35.53
CA ASP A 113 56.95 -49.48 -36.60
C ASP A 113 56.22 -50.84 -36.43
N LYS A 114 55.70 -51.15 -35.24
CA LYS A 114 54.94 -52.39 -34.96
C LYS A 114 53.42 -52.24 -35.09
N ASP A 115 52.93 -51.02 -35.20
CA ASP A 115 51.52 -50.67 -35.22
C ASP A 115 51.00 -50.38 -36.64
N THR A 116 51.89 -50.39 -37.64
CA THR A 116 51.56 -50.21 -39.06
C THR A 116 51.63 -51.53 -39.82
N ILE A 117 50.68 -51.73 -40.73
CA ILE A 117 50.52 -52.96 -41.53
C ILE A 117 51.59 -53.05 -42.64
N THR A 118 52.37 -51.99 -42.82
CA THR A 118 53.52 -51.87 -43.73
C THR A 118 54.73 -51.32 -42.96
N GLU A 119 55.95 -51.76 -43.27
CA GLU A 119 57.23 -51.33 -42.63
C GLU A 119 57.61 -49.85 -42.90
N ASP A 120 56.63 -48.97 -43.08
CA ASP A 120 56.77 -47.52 -43.30
C ASP A 120 55.83 -46.80 -42.31
N THR A 121 56.37 -45.89 -41.49
CA THR A 121 55.66 -45.15 -40.41
C THR A 121 54.75 -44.03 -40.91
N THR A 122 54.37 -44.08 -42.18
CA THR A 122 53.48 -43.11 -42.81
C THR A 122 52.01 -43.41 -42.47
N LEU A 123 51.33 -42.40 -41.90
CA LEU A 123 49.89 -42.47 -41.62
C LEU A 123 49.11 -42.63 -42.93
N ASP A 124 48.32 -43.71 -43.03
CA ASP A 124 47.30 -43.88 -44.07
C ASP A 124 45.92 -43.44 -43.54
N PRO A 125 45.38 -42.28 -43.94
CA PRO A 125 44.09 -41.80 -43.45
C PRO A 125 42.90 -42.67 -43.85
N SER A 126 43.03 -43.55 -44.85
CA SER A 126 41.95 -44.45 -45.27
C SER A 126 41.62 -45.52 -44.22
N LEU A 127 42.50 -45.71 -43.25
CA LEU A 127 42.33 -46.64 -42.14
C LEU A 127 41.51 -46.05 -40.98
N PHE A 128 41.02 -44.81 -41.08
CA PHE A 128 40.06 -44.28 -40.11
C PHE A 128 38.63 -44.72 -40.42
N TRP A 129 37.91 -45.16 -39.40
CA TRP A 129 36.49 -45.54 -39.51
C TRP A 129 35.76 -45.35 -38.19
N ILE A 130 34.43 -45.20 -38.26
CA ILE A 130 33.53 -45.01 -37.10
C ILE A 130 32.79 -46.32 -36.82
N ASP A 131 32.64 -46.66 -35.53
CA ASP A 131 31.81 -47.80 -35.11
C ASP A 131 30.36 -47.39 -34.79
N GLU A 132 29.52 -48.39 -34.54
CA GLU A 132 28.07 -48.22 -34.28
C GLU A 132 27.75 -47.34 -33.07
N ASN A 133 28.73 -47.09 -32.17
CA ASN A 133 28.58 -46.21 -31.01
C ASN A 133 29.17 -44.81 -31.26
N GLY A 134 29.53 -44.49 -32.51
CA GLY A 134 30.09 -43.20 -32.91
C GLY A 134 31.59 -43.05 -32.64
N VAL A 135 32.30 -44.09 -32.20
CA VAL A 135 33.73 -43.98 -31.85
C VAL A 135 34.60 -44.10 -33.10
N ILE A 136 35.62 -43.24 -33.24
CA ILE A 136 36.59 -43.28 -34.33
C ILE A 136 37.77 -44.20 -33.99
N TRP A 137 38.10 -45.11 -34.90
CA TRP A 137 39.17 -46.10 -34.82
C TRP A 137 40.17 -45.91 -35.96
N TYR A 138 41.42 -46.32 -35.74
CA TYR A 138 42.49 -46.34 -36.76
C TYR A 138 43.03 -47.77 -36.94
N GLY A 139 42.93 -48.31 -38.16
CA GLY A 139 43.35 -49.66 -38.52
C GLY A 139 42.32 -50.38 -39.39
N LEU A 140 42.57 -51.64 -39.78
CA LEU A 140 41.62 -52.38 -40.63
C LEU A 140 40.34 -52.71 -39.87
N LYS A 141 39.19 -52.21 -40.35
CA LYS A 141 37.86 -52.46 -39.75
C LYS A 141 37.53 -53.95 -39.54
N THR A 142 38.09 -54.83 -40.37
CA THR A 142 37.92 -56.29 -40.28
C THR A 142 38.68 -56.93 -39.11
N ASP A 143 39.61 -56.21 -38.48
CA ASP A 143 40.44 -56.68 -37.37
C ASP A 143 40.47 -55.62 -36.25
N LYS A 144 39.29 -55.36 -35.68
CA LYS A 144 39.08 -54.28 -34.70
C LYS A 144 39.96 -54.43 -33.46
N ASP A 145 40.28 -55.65 -33.04
CA ASP A 145 41.05 -55.91 -31.81
C ASP A 145 42.49 -55.40 -31.90
N ASN A 146 43.06 -55.32 -33.11
CA ASN A 146 44.37 -54.75 -33.37
C ASN A 146 44.32 -53.27 -33.81
N CYS A 147 43.13 -52.68 -33.91
CA CYS A 147 42.98 -51.25 -34.25
C CYS A 147 43.23 -50.36 -33.04
N ILE A 148 43.77 -49.17 -33.30
CA ILE A 148 43.97 -48.15 -32.27
C ILE A 148 42.66 -47.39 -32.06
N LYS A 149 42.17 -47.36 -30.83
CA LYS A 149 41.07 -46.50 -30.42
C LYS A 149 41.58 -45.05 -30.31
N THR A 150 41.11 -44.17 -31.19
CA THR A 150 41.64 -42.79 -31.26
C THR A 150 41.22 -41.92 -30.07
N GLY A 151 40.12 -42.29 -29.41
CA GLY A 151 39.54 -41.55 -28.28
C GLY A 151 38.60 -40.41 -28.68
N VAL A 152 38.34 -40.19 -29.98
CA VAL A 152 37.33 -39.23 -30.48
C VAL A 152 36.02 -39.97 -30.79
N THR A 153 34.87 -39.39 -30.41
CA THR A 153 33.53 -39.99 -30.59
C THR A 153 32.57 -38.95 -31.17
N VAL A 154 31.74 -39.36 -32.12
CA VAL A 154 30.64 -38.58 -32.72
C VAL A 154 29.33 -38.87 -31.95
N PRO A 155 28.56 -37.87 -31.50
CA PRO A 155 27.25 -38.09 -30.85
C PRO A 155 26.24 -38.81 -31.75
N LEU A 156 25.26 -39.58 -31.20
CA LEU A 156 24.18 -40.31 -31.91
C LEU A 156 22.78 -40.07 -31.26
N HIS A 157 21.66 -40.10 -32.02
CA HIS A 157 20.25 -39.93 -31.56
C HIS A 157 19.27 -40.98 -32.15
N ASP A 158 18.12 -41.27 -31.49
CA ASP A 158 17.08 -42.24 -31.91
C ASP A 158 16.10 -41.68 -32.97
N LYS A 159 15.56 -42.54 -33.88
CA LYS A 159 14.72 -42.14 -35.05
C LYS A 159 13.19 -42.22 -34.79
N THR A 160 12.44 -41.14 -35.06
CA THR A 160 10.95 -41.05 -35.08
C THR A 160 10.36 -41.48 -36.43
N SER A 161 9.17 -42.11 -36.48
CA SER A 161 8.52 -42.59 -37.72
C SER A 161 7.27 -41.77 -38.10
N VAL A 162 7.18 -41.32 -39.37
CA VAL A 162 6.03 -40.56 -39.91
C VAL A 162 5.56 -41.19 -41.22
N ALA A 163 4.25 -41.45 -41.34
CA ALA A 163 3.59 -41.92 -42.56
C ALA A 163 2.32 -41.12 -42.84
N ILE A 164 2.18 -40.58 -44.05
CA ILE A 164 0.99 -39.86 -44.51
C ILE A 164 0.44 -40.61 -45.71
N VAL A 165 -0.79 -41.10 -45.62
CA VAL A 165 -1.42 -41.95 -46.64
C VAL A 165 -2.72 -41.31 -47.11
N GLU A 166 -2.85 -41.11 -48.42
CA GLU A 166 -4.11 -40.68 -49.04
C GLU A 166 -5.05 -41.87 -49.21
N THR A 167 -6.30 -41.73 -48.75
CA THR A 167 -7.38 -42.69 -49.04
C THR A 167 -8.08 -42.29 -50.33
N LYS A 168 -8.07 -43.16 -51.35
CA LYS A 168 -8.69 -42.92 -52.67
C LYS A 168 -9.77 -43.96 -52.99
N VAL A 169 -10.74 -43.56 -53.81
CA VAL A 169 -11.73 -44.49 -54.36
C VAL A 169 -11.17 -45.19 -55.61
N GLY A 170 -10.52 -46.34 -55.41
CA GLY A 170 -9.80 -47.04 -56.48
C GLY A 170 -8.49 -46.36 -56.88
N GLU A 171 -7.69 -47.00 -57.73
CA GLU A 171 -6.31 -46.54 -58.07
C GLU A 171 -6.26 -45.16 -58.74
N ALA A 172 -7.35 -44.68 -59.36
CA ALA A 172 -7.42 -43.41 -60.09
C ALA A 172 -8.57 -42.48 -59.66
N GLY A 173 -9.27 -42.76 -58.55
CA GLY A 173 -10.40 -41.96 -58.08
C GLY A 173 -10.03 -40.77 -57.20
N PRO A 174 -11.03 -39.96 -56.78
CA PRO A 174 -10.82 -38.82 -55.90
C PRO A 174 -10.29 -39.25 -54.53
N VAL A 175 -9.49 -38.39 -53.91
CA VAL A 175 -9.05 -38.55 -52.51
C VAL A 175 -10.24 -38.26 -51.61
N VAL A 176 -10.62 -39.25 -50.80
CA VAL A 176 -11.75 -39.19 -49.86
C VAL A 176 -11.31 -39.03 -48.42
N GLY A 177 -10.03 -39.23 -48.13
CA GLY A 177 -9.48 -39.03 -46.79
C GLY A 177 -7.96 -39.12 -46.74
N TRP A 178 -7.42 -38.89 -45.55
CA TRP A 178 -6.00 -38.93 -45.24
C TRP A 178 -5.78 -39.59 -43.89
N ASP A 179 -4.85 -40.54 -43.83
CA ASP A 179 -4.35 -41.15 -42.61
C ASP A 179 -2.96 -40.60 -42.30
N ILE A 180 -2.84 -39.90 -41.17
CA ILE A 180 -1.58 -39.32 -40.71
C ILE A 180 -1.13 -40.14 -39.51
N THR A 181 -0.08 -40.93 -39.67
CA THR A 181 0.48 -41.81 -38.63
C THR A 181 1.84 -41.30 -38.18
N ILE A 182 1.99 -41.06 -36.88
CA ILE A 182 3.25 -40.69 -36.24
C ILE A 182 3.43 -41.64 -35.05
N ASP A 183 4.53 -42.42 -35.02
CA ASP A 183 4.84 -43.41 -33.98
C ASP A 183 3.66 -44.28 -33.54
N ASN A 184 3.00 -44.89 -34.52
CA ASN A 184 1.82 -45.77 -34.38
C ASN A 184 0.53 -45.12 -33.87
N VAL A 185 0.44 -43.79 -33.81
CA VAL A 185 -0.83 -43.07 -33.58
C VAL A 185 -1.33 -42.48 -34.89
N THR A 186 -2.56 -42.83 -35.29
CA THR A 186 -3.16 -42.42 -36.57
C THR A 186 -4.34 -41.47 -36.37
N THR A 187 -4.33 -40.34 -37.06
CA THR A 187 -5.49 -39.44 -37.21
C THR A 187 -6.13 -39.64 -38.58
N HIS A 188 -7.44 -39.87 -38.63
CA HIS A 188 -8.21 -40.03 -39.86
C HIS A 188 -8.92 -38.71 -40.24
N LEU A 189 -8.62 -38.17 -41.41
CA LEU A 189 -9.28 -36.97 -41.95
C LEU A 189 -10.13 -37.38 -43.15
N SER A 190 -11.44 -37.14 -43.12
CA SER A 190 -12.36 -37.39 -44.24
C SER A 190 -12.62 -36.11 -45.01
N VAL A 191 -12.42 -36.12 -46.32
CA VAL A 191 -12.64 -34.95 -47.18
C VAL A 191 -14.14 -34.78 -47.44
N LEU A 192 -14.68 -33.63 -47.03
CA LEU A 192 -16.07 -33.25 -47.26
C LEU A 192 -16.37 -33.21 -48.75
N ASP A 193 -17.56 -33.72 -49.10
CA ASP A 193 -18.11 -33.67 -50.44
C ASP A 193 -17.28 -34.33 -51.55
N ALA A 194 -16.27 -35.12 -51.20
CA ALA A 194 -15.42 -35.83 -52.17
C ALA A 194 -16.21 -36.85 -53.03
N LEU A 195 -17.32 -37.35 -52.51
CA LEU A 195 -18.29 -38.20 -53.21
C LEU A 195 -19.69 -37.61 -53.08
N SER A 196 -20.54 -37.88 -54.07
CA SER A 196 -21.94 -37.47 -54.01
C SER A 196 -22.77 -38.34 -53.06
N ILE A 197 -23.79 -37.75 -52.43
CA ILE A 197 -24.83 -38.48 -51.69
C ILE A 197 -25.45 -39.57 -52.56
N THR A 198 -25.59 -40.75 -51.97
CA THR A 198 -26.16 -41.96 -52.60
C THR A 198 -27.38 -42.51 -51.87
N SER A 199 -27.55 -42.22 -50.57
CA SER A 199 -28.71 -42.66 -49.80
C SER A 199 -28.87 -41.89 -48.50
N PHE A 200 -30.10 -41.93 -47.98
CA PHE A 200 -30.46 -41.52 -46.61
C PHE A 200 -31.10 -42.72 -45.91
N SER A 201 -30.75 -42.98 -44.66
CA SER A 201 -31.38 -44.02 -43.84
C SER A 201 -31.98 -43.40 -42.58
N TRP A 202 -33.25 -43.67 -42.31
CA TRP A 202 -33.98 -43.11 -41.17
C TRP A 202 -33.44 -43.60 -39.82
N ILE A 203 -33.48 -42.74 -38.80
CA ILE A 203 -33.15 -43.02 -37.40
C ILE A 203 -34.41 -42.71 -36.57
N PRO A 204 -35.34 -43.68 -36.40
CA PRO A 204 -36.51 -43.47 -35.57
C PRO A 204 -36.12 -43.41 -34.08
N GLU A 205 -36.56 -42.36 -33.40
CA GLU A 205 -36.40 -42.23 -31.94
C GLU A 205 -37.70 -42.52 -31.19
N ASP A 206 -38.84 -42.46 -31.88
CA ASP A 206 -40.17 -42.62 -31.28
C ASP A 206 -41.09 -43.52 -32.13
N TYR A 207 -42.11 -44.08 -31.48
CA TYR A 207 -43.09 -44.98 -32.08
C TYR A 207 -44.50 -44.63 -31.62
N TYR A 208 -45.34 -44.17 -32.56
CA TYR A 208 -46.76 -43.90 -32.30
C TYR A 208 -47.62 -45.01 -32.90
N ASN A 209 -48.43 -45.69 -32.07
CA ASN A 209 -49.23 -46.85 -32.46
C ASN A 209 -48.40 -47.96 -33.16
N GLY A 210 -47.13 -48.11 -32.79
CA GLY A 210 -46.20 -49.10 -33.37
C GLY A 210 -45.61 -48.70 -34.73
N ILE A 211 -45.86 -47.49 -35.21
CA ILE A 211 -45.27 -46.92 -36.44
C ILE A 211 -44.19 -45.93 -36.03
N GLU A 212 -43.04 -45.96 -36.70
CA GLU A 212 -41.96 -44.99 -36.54
C GLU A 212 -42.50 -43.56 -36.70
N ALA A 213 -42.25 -42.71 -35.71
CA ALA A 213 -42.91 -41.42 -35.59
C ALA A 213 -41.97 -40.28 -35.23
N VAL A 214 -42.44 -39.06 -35.49
CA VAL A 214 -41.87 -37.81 -34.98
C VAL A 214 -42.94 -37.13 -34.13
N ALA A 215 -42.63 -36.91 -32.85
CA ALA A 215 -43.50 -36.18 -31.94
C ALA A 215 -43.34 -34.67 -32.14
N PHE A 216 -44.47 -33.96 -32.16
CA PHE A 216 -44.51 -32.50 -32.16
C PHE A 216 -45.06 -32.04 -30.82
N GLY A 217 -44.28 -31.30 -30.05
CA GLY A 217 -44.75 -30.72 -28.80
C GLY A 217 -45.80 -29.63 -29.06
N SER A 218 -46.82 -29.55 -28.23
CA SER A 218 -47.72 -28.40 -28.16
C SER A 218 -48.17 -28.15 -26.72
N TYR A 219 -48.69 -26.95 -26.45
CA TYR A 219 -49.15 -26.57 -25.13
C TYR A 219 -50.60 -26.10 -25.13
N SER A 220 -51.47 -26.81 -24.41
CA SER A 220 -52.86 -26.40 -24.21
C SER A 220 -52.95 -25.35 -23.10
N TYR A 221 -53.69 -24.27 -23.33
CA TYR A 221 -53.90 -23.21 -22.35
C TYR A 221 -55.32 -22.64 -22.41
N ASN A 222 -55.77 -22.10 -21.28
CA ASN A 222 -57.04 -21.38 -21.20
C ASN A 222 -56.88 -19.98 -21.79
N LYS A 223 -57.53 -19.68 -22.91
CA LYS A 223 -57.53 -18.31 -23.44
C LYS A 223 -58.37 -17.39 -22.57
N VAL A 224 -58.04 -16.11 -22.61
CA VAL A 224 -58.66 -15.12 -21.74
C VAL A 224 -59.35 -14.06 -22.59
N VAL A 225 -60.61 -13.77 -22.32
CA VAL A 225 -61.37 -12.77 -23.09
C VAL A 225 -61.81 -11.64 -22.15
N GLY A 226 -61.72 -10.42 -22.67
CA GLY A 226 -62.17 -9.22 -21.97
C GLY A 226 -63.71 -9.09 -21.99
N THR A 227 -64.30 -8.54 -20.93
CA THR A 227 -65.68 -8.03 -20.93
C THR A 227 -65.84 -6.74 -21.77
N ALA A 228 -67.01 -6.12 -21.87
CA ALA A 228 -67.22 -5.01 -22.82
C ALA A 228 -66.57 -3.64 -22.44
N ASN A 229 -65.92 -3.51 -21.27
CA ASN A 229 -65.47 -2.22 -20.73
C ASN A 229 -63.94 -2.02 -20.82
N ALA A 230 -63.46 -0.77 -20.96
CA ALA A 230 -62.01 -0.47 -20.97
C ALA A 230 -61.28 -0.93 -19.68
N ASP A 231 -62.00 -0.93 -18.54
CA ASP A 231 -61.66 -1.58 -17.26
C ASP A 231 -62.04 -3.07 -17.28
N THR A 232 -61.54 -3.77 -18.27
CA THR A 232 -62.00 -5.11 -18.60
C THR A 232 -61.54 -6.13 -17.57
N THR A 233 -62.47 -6.75 -16.85
CA THR A 233 -62.17 -8.00 -16.16
C THR A 233 -61.98 -9.08 -17.22
N TYR A 234 -60.82 -9.69 -17.20
CA TYR A 234 -60.45 -10.79 -18.09
C TYR A 234 -60.87 -12.11 -17.44
N THR A 235 -61.59 -12.95 -18.19
CA THR A 235 -62.03 -14.27 -17.72
C THR A 235 -61.55 -15.35 -18.68
N ALA A 236 -61.11 -16.48 -18.12
CA ALA A 236 -60.78 -17.66 -18.90
C ALA A 236 -62.02 -18.17 -19.65
N THR A 237 -61.91 -18.38 -20.96
CA THR A 237 -63.03 -18.81 -21.82
C THR A 237 -62.55 -19.76 -22.91
N GLY A 238 -62.64 -21.06 -22.64
CA GLY A 238 -62.27 -22.12 -23.58
C GLY A 238 -60.77 -22.33 -23.69
N ASP A 239 -60.41 -23.41 -24.38
CA ASP A 239 -59.03 -23.87 -24.54
C ASP A 239 -58.53 -23.54 -25.95
N GLU A 240 -57.25 -23.17 -26.04
CA GLU A 240 -56.50 -23.04 -27.29
C GLU A 240 -55.18 -23.82 -27.15
N THR A 241 -54.62 -24.24 -28.28
CA THR A 241 -53.37 -25.00 -28.30
C THR A 241 -52.29 -24.18 -28.98
N LEU A 242 -51.22 -23.90 -28.24
CA LEU A 242 -49.99 -23.28 -28.74
C LEU A 242 -49.18 -24.34 -29.48
N SER A 243 -49.20 -24.29 -30.80
CA SER A 243 -48.63 -25.30 -31.70
C SER A 243 -47.39 -24.80 -32.44
N SER A 244 -46.95 -25.53 -33.48
CA SER A 244 -45.88 -25.12 -34.39
C SER A 244 -44.48 -25.12 -33.78
N PHE A 245 -44.26 -25.96 -32.76
CA PHE A 245 -42.92 -26.31 -32.31
C PHE A 245 -42.32 -27.38 -33.24
N PRO A 246 -41.00 -27.33 -33.50
CA PRO A 246 -40.39 -28.26 -34.43
C PRO A 246 -40.35 -29.68 -33.87
N GLY A 247 -40.78 -30.66 -34.67
CA GLY A 247 -40.42 -32.06 -34.50
C GLY A 247 -39.13 -32.37 -35.24
N GLU A 248 -38.24 -33.16 -34.66
CA GLU A 248 -36.94 -33.49 -35.27
C GLU A 248 -36.92 -34.88 -35.89
N ALA A 249 -36.31 -34.95 -37.06
CA ALA A 249 -36.23 -36.15 -37.87
C ALA A 249 -34.77 -36.41 -38.31
N ASN A 250 -34.15 -37.46 -37.77
CA ASN A 250 -32.72 -37.77 -37.97
C ASN A 250 -32.49 -38.88 -39.01
N PHE A 251 -31.50 -38.71 -39.89
CA PHE A 251 -31.15 -39.66 -40.96
C PHE A 251 -29.64 -39.85 -41.09
N TYR A 252 -29.16 -41.09 -41.18
CA TYR A 252 -27.79 -41.36 -41.64
C TYR A 252 -27.63 -41.01 -43.11
N ILE A 253 -26.57 -40.28 -43.45
CA ILE A 253 -26.20 -39.94 -44.83
C ILE A 253 -25.05 -40.81 -45.33
N ASN A 254 -25.11 -41.18 -46.61
CA ASN A 254 -24.03 -41.94 -47.27
C ASN A 254 -23.53 -41.21 -48.54
N PRO A 255 -22.24 -40.83 -48.62
CA PRO A 255 -21.22 -40.98 -47.58
C PRO A 255 -21.49 -40.07 -46.37
N SER A 256 -20.96 -40.45 -45.20
CA SER A 256 -21.05 -39.63 -43.98
C SER A 256 -20.32 -38.28 -44.09
N SER A 257 -19.44 -38.13 -45.07
CA SER A 257 -18.70 -36.89 -45.37
C SER A 257 -19.46 -35.93 -46.28
N ALA A 258 -20.70 -36.23 -46.66
CA ALA A 258 -21.51 -35.27 -47.42
C ALA A 258 -21.93 -34.10 -46.52
N SER A 259 -21.91 -32.91 -47.10
CA SER A 259 -22.33 -31.67 -46.45
C SER A 259 -23.67 -31.17 -47.02
N LEU A 260 -24.27 -30.21 -46.32
CA LEU A 260 -25.50 -29.55 -46.75
C LEU A 260 -25.36 -28.86 -48.11
N ALA A 261 -24.13 -28.53 -48.53
CA ALA A 261 -23.86 -27.93 -49.85
C ALA A 261 -24.19 -28.89 -51.01
N GLN A 262 -24.25 -30.20 -50.76
CA GLN A 262 -24.71 -31.17 -51.75
C GLN A 262 -26.22 -31.21 -51.91
N ILE A 263 -27.02 -30.48 -51.13
CA ILE A 263 -28.48 -30.40 -51.27
C ILE A 263 -28.87 -29.11 -52.00
N ARG A 264 -29.67 -29.22 -53.06
CA ARG A 264 -30.24 -28.05 -53.76
C ARG A 264 -31.18 -27.30 -52.82
N GLY A 265 -30.96 -26.01 -52.66
CA GLY A 265 -31.71 -25.17 -51.70
C GLY A 265 -31.12 -25.19 -50.29
N GLY A 266 -30.03 -25.92 -50.05
CA GLY A 266 -29.34 -25.95 -48.75
C GLY A 266 -30.28 -26.35 -47.62
N ALA A 267 -30.33 -25.53 -46.56
CA ALA A 267 -31.15 -25.76 -45.38
C ALA A 267 -32.66 -25.85 -45.68
N GLU A 268 -33.16 -25.14 -46.70
CA GLU A 268 -34.58 -25.18 -47.08
C GLU A 268 -34.85 -26.14 -48.26
N GLY A 269 -33.86 -26.97 -48.61
CA GLY A 269 -33.89 -27.83 -49.79
C GLY A 269 -34.84 -29.03 -49.73
N ALA A 270 -35.46 -29.30 -48.58
CA ALA A 270 -36.44 -30.36 -48.41
C ALA A 270 -37.85 -29.89 -48.78
N THR A 271 -38.51 -30.65 -49.64
CA THR A 271 -39.96 -30.59 -49.80
C THR A 271 -40.60 -31.59 -48.85
N VAL A 272 -41.48 -31.13 -47.97
CA VAL A 272 -42.30 -32.02 -47.14
C VAL A 272 -43.47 -32.54 -47.98
N LEU A 273 -43.65 -33.85 -47.99
CA LEU A 273 -44.77 -34.54 -48.61
C LEU A 273 -45.74 -34.97 -47.52
N TYR A 274 -46.98 -34.48 -47.60
CA TYR A 274 -48.02 -34.80 -46.64
C TYR A 274 -48.93 -35.93 -47.17
N LYS A 275 -49.30 -36.85 -46.27
CA LYS A 275 -50.31 -37.88 -46.52
C LYS A 275 -51.07 -38.19 -45.23
N GLY A 276 -52.35 -37.81 -45.18
CA GLY A 276 -53.27 -38.35 -44.18
C GLY A 276 -53.45 -39.86 -44.36
N ALA A 277 -53.19 -40.63 -43.31
CA ALA A 277 -53.34 -42.08 -43.30
C ALA A 277 -54.50 -42.51 -42.37
N THR A 278 -55.26 -43.48 -42.83
CA THR A 278 -56.40 -44.07 -42.13
C THR A 278 -56.14 -45.56 -42.13
N ASN A 279 -56.37 -46.28 -41.04
CA ASN A 279 -56.23 -47.73 -41.08
C ASN A 279 -57.14 -48.38 -42.17
N HIS A 280 -58.22 -47.70 -42.63
CA HIS A 280 -58.83 -47.85 -43.98
C HIS A 280 -59.67 -46.58 -44.37
N THR A 281 -59.40 -46.00 -45.57
CA THR A 281 -60.08 -44.88 -46.33
C THR A 281 -59.94 -43.38 -45.94
N THR A 282 -59.53 -42.56 -46.93
CA THR A 282 -59.14 -41.11 -46.99
C THR A 282 -60.25 -40.08 -46.66
N ARG A 283 -60.07 -38.84 -46.14
CA ARG A 283 -59.03 -37.77 -46.07
C ARG A 283 -59.44 -36.76 -44.94
N SER A 284 -58.59 -35.82 -44.46
CA SER A 284 -58.92 -34.35 -44.33
C SER A 284 -57.81 -33.54 -43.60
N ALA A 285 -57.54 -32.32 -44.13
CA ALA A 285 -56.61 -31.27 -43.66
C ALA A 285 -55.09 -31.56 -43.79
N ASP A 286 -54.33 -30.55 -44.21
CA ASP A 286 -52.86 -30.54 -44.32
C ASP A 286 -52.34 -29.67 -43.17
N ILE A 287 -51.31 -30.12 -42.46
CA ILE A 287 -50.72 -29.44 -41.28
C ILE A 287 -49.69 -28.35 -41.66
N ASP A 288 -49.61 -27.98 -42.94
CA ASP A 288 -48.65 -27.01 -43.55
C ASP A 288 -47.20 -27.22 -43.11
N ALA A 289 -46.78 -28.48 -43.06
CA ALA A 289 -45.46 -28.85 -42.55
C ALA A 289 -44.32 -28.33 -43.45
N LYS A 290 -43.32 -27.68 -42.84
CA LYS A 290 -42.11 -27.19 -43.50
C LYS A 290 -40.88 -27.70 -42.77
N ALA A 291 -39.87 -28.11 -43.52
CA ALA A 291 -38.64 -28.66 -42.97
C ALA A 291 -37.45 -27.74 -43.21
N THR A 292 -36.62 -27.57 -42.18
CA THR A 292 -35.30 -26.99 -42.27
C THR A 292 -34.26 -28.06 -41.94
N LEU A 293 -33.23 -28.15 -42.77
CA LEU A 293 -32.22 -29.18 -42.74
C LEU A 293 -30.92 -28.67 -42.12
N SER A 294 -30.32 -29.50 -41.28
CA SER A 294 -28.93 -29.39 -40.85
C SER A 294 -28.22 -30.73 -41.07
N MET A 295 -26.90 -30.70 -41.15
CA MET A 295 -26.07 -31.90 -41.27
C MET A 295 -24.81 -31.74 -40.42
N SER A 296 -24.52 -32.75 -39.60
CA SER A 296 -23.30 -32.85 -38.81
C SER A 296 -22.99 -34.32 -38.53
N ASP A 297 -21.71 -34.68 -38.49
CA ASP A 297 -21.25 -36.03 -38.09
C ASP A 297 -21.92 -37.19 -38.85
N GLY A 298 -22.20 -37.00 -40.14
CA GLY A 298 -22.86 -38.03 -40.96
C GLY A 298 -24.35 -38.23 -40.67
N ILE A 299 -24.97 -37.31 -39.93
CA ILE A 299 -26.40 -37.28 -39.64
C ILE A 299 -27.01 -36.02 -40.26
N LEU A 300 -28.10 -36.21 -41.00
CA LEU A 300 -29.01 -35.14 -41.40
C LEU A 300 -30.13 -35.03 -40.38
N THR A 301 -30.36 -33.84 -39.86
CA THR A 301 -31.51 -33.52 -39.01
C THR A 301 -32.45 -32.62 -39.80
N ALA A 302 -33.69 -33.06 -39.94
CA ALA A 302 -34.78 -32.26 -40.46
C ALA A 302 -35.61 -31.75 -39.29
N SER A 303 -35.53 -30.45 -39.03
CA SER A 303 -36.41 -29.75 -38.09
C SER A 303 -37.69 -29.38 -38.83
N ILE A 304 -38.79 -30.05 -38.49
CA ILE A 304 -40.07 -29.94 -39.18
C ILE A 304 -41.00 -29.10 -38.30
N VAL A 305 -41.48 -27.97 -38.80
CA VAL A 305 -42.49 -27.15 -38.15
C VAL A 305 -43.84 -27.42 -38.81
N ALA A 306 -44.87 -27.72 -38.03
CA ALA A 306 -46.22 -27.96 -38.49
C ALA A 306 -47.26 -27.43 -37.49
N ASP A 307 -48.40 -26.95 -37.99
CA ASP A 307 -49.48 -26.48 -37.12
C ASP A 307 -50.32 -27.66 -36.60
N MET A 308 -50.01 -28.07 -35.38
CA MET A 308 -50.67 -29.20 -34.72
C MET A 308 -52.13 -28.94 -34.33
N ASN A 309 -52.65 -27.71 -34.47
CA ASN A 309 -54.08 -27.44 -34.28
C ASN A 309 -54.96 -28.07 -35.37
N HIS A 310 -54.35 -28.37 -36.52
CA HIS A 310 -54.99 -29.05 -37.64
C HIS A 310 -54.68 -30.55 -37.68
N ALA A 311 -53.94 -31.08 -36.70
CA ALA A 311 -53.59 -32.49 -36.65
C ALA A 311 -54.81 -33.39 -36.40
N GLU A 312 -54.79 -34.59 -36.95
CA GLU A 312 -55.86 -35.55 -36.79
C GLU A 312 -55.90 -36.08 -35.34
N THR A 313 -57.08 -36.08 -34.73
CA THR A 313 -57.30 -36.44 -33.32
C THR A 313 -58.01 -37.79 -33.14
N ALA A 314 -58.54 -38.37 -34.23
CA ALA A 314 -59.17 -39.68 -34.19
C ALA A 314 -58.14 -40.82 -34.01
N ALA A 315 -58.38 -41.71 -33.04
CA ALA A 315 -57.43 -42.76 -32.65
C ALA A 315 -57.07 -43.76 -33.78
N GLU A 316 -57.95 -43.95 -34.77
CA GLU A 316 -57.76 -44.85 -35.91
C GLU A 316 -57.08 -44.21 -37.12
N LYS A 317 -56.65 -42.96 -36.99
CA LYS A 317 -56.04 -42.16 -38.06
C LYS A 317 -54.75 -41.52 -37.57
N LEU A 318 -53.88 -41.16 -38.52
CA LEU A 318 -52.62 -40.50 -38.23
C LEU A 318 -52.15 -39.70 -39.44
N ASP A 319 -51.46 -38.59 -39.15
CA ASP A 319 -50.76 -37.81 -40.16
C ASP A 319 -49.42 -38.47 -40.48
N MET A 320 -49.05 -38.50 -41.76
CA MET A 320 -47.74 -39.02 -42.18
C MET A 320 -47.02 -38.01 -43.06
N LEU A 321 -45.72 -37.85 -42.81
CA LEU A 321 -44.83 -37.00 -43.58
C LEU A 321 -43.73 -37.82 -44.24
N ALA A 322 -43.26 -37.37 -45.40
CA ALA A 322 -42.02 -37.81 -46.01
C ALA A 322 -41.22 -36.60 -46.50
N LEU A 323 -39.90 -36.70 -46.49
CA LEU A 323 -39.03 -35.63 -46.98
C LEU A 323 -38.52 -36.00 -48.37
N ARG A 324 -38.67 -35.07 -49.32
CA ARG A 324 -38.09 -35.19 -50.65
C ARG A 324 -37.00 -34.14 -50.83
N MET A 325 -35.80 -34.61 -51.16
CA MET A 325 -34.60 -33.80 -51.29
C MET A 325 -33.92 -34.07 -52.63
N THR A 326 -33.32 -33.04 -53.23
CA THR A 326 -32.57 -33.20 -54.48
C THR A 326 -31.12 -32.83 -54.26
N ALA A 327 -30.21 -33.77 -54.49
CA ALA A 327 -28.78 -33.51 -54.44
C ALA A 327 -28.34 -32.63 -55.63
N THR A 328 -27.23 -31.91 -55.51
CA THR A 328 -26.69 -31.01 -56.54
C THR A 328 -26.39 -31.76 -57.84
N ASN A 329 -25.95 -33.02 -57.74
CA ASN A 329 -25.76 -33.94 -58.87
C ASN A 329 -27.06 -34.34 -59.61
N GLY A 330 -28.23 -33.92 -59.12
CA GLY A 330 -29.54 -34.15 -59.74
C GLY A 330 -30.30 -35.38 -59.23
N GLN A 331 -29.71 -36.21 -58.37
CA GLN A 331 -30.40 -37.33 -57.76
C GLN A 331 -31.44 -36.84 -56.76
N THR A 332 -32.66 -37.39 -56.83
CA THR A 332 -33.74 -37.08 -55.90
C THR A 332 -33.96 -38.25 -54.97
N PHE A 333 -34.03 -37.98 -53.67
CA PHE A 333 -34.27 -38.95 -52.62
C PHE A 333 -35.59 -38.62 -51.94
N THR A 334 -36.41 -39.62 -51.67
CA THR A 334 -37.64 -39.49 -50.89
C THR A 334 -37.57 -40.48 -49.75
N THR A 335 -37.75 -40.01 -48.52
CA THR A 335 -37.77 -40.88 -47.36
C THR A 335 -39.02 -41.76 -47.36
N ASN A 336 -39.03 -42.81 -46.55
CA ASN A 336 -40.29 -43.47 -46.21
C ASN A 336 -41.21 -42.47 -45.50
N TYR A 337 -42.52 -42.71 -45.57
CA TYR A 337 -43.48 -41.99 -44.76
C TYR A 337 -43.35 -42.43 -43.31
N PHE A 338 -43.19 -41.47 -42.40
CA PHE A 338 -43.22 -41.66 -40.95
C PHE A 338 -44.46 -41.00 -40.37
N ALA A 339 -44.94 -41.51 -39.23
CA ALA A 339 -46.09 -40.95 -38.54
C ALA A 339 -45.70 -39.64 -37.84
N VAL A 340 -46.64 -38.71 -37.70
CA VAL A 340 -46.49 -37.53 -36.85
C VAL A 340 -47.72 -37.41 -35.97
N TYR A 341 -47.51 -36.98 -34.73
CA TYR A 341 -48.60 -36.81 -33.77
C TYR A 341 -48.32 -35.65 -32.84
N ASN A 342 -49.40 -35.12 -32.26
CA ASN A 342 -49.33 -34.04 -31.29
C ASN A 342 -49.07 -34.61 -29.88
N GLN A 343 -47.94 -34.24 -29.29
CA GLN A 343 -47.64 -34.47 -27.88
C GLN A 343 -48.03 -33.21 -27.08
N GLU A 344 -49.32 -33.11 -26.76
CA GLU A 344 -49.89 -31.96 -26.07
C GLU A 344 -49.66 -32.01 -24.56
N GLU A 345 -49.32 -30.87 -23.96
CA GLU A 345 -49.15 -30.68 -22.52
C GLU A 345 -49.97 -29.49 -22.01
N GLU A 346 -50.60 -29.62 -20.85
CA GLU A 346 -51.39 -28.53 -20.25
C GLU A 346 -50.49 -27.51 -19.53
N VAL A 347 -50.67 -26.22 -19.81
CA VAL A 347 -49.90 -25.12 -19.20
C VAL A 347 -50.78 -23.93 -18.81
N SER A 348 -50.24 -23.08 -17.94
CA SER A 348 -50.81 -21.77 -17.64
C SER A 348 -49.75 -20.66 -17.74
N PHE A 349 -50.18 -19.43 -18.04
CA PHE A 349 -49.29 -18.29 -18.18
C PHE A 349 -49.59 -17.24 -17.11
N THR A 350 -48.55 -16.74 -16.45
CA THR A 350 -48.66 -15.69 -15.43
C THR A 350 -47.65 -14.60 -15.75
N LEU A 351 -48.09 -13.34 -15.72
CA LEU A 351 -47.15 -12.22 -15.81
C LEU A 351 -46.58 -11.94 -14.42
N VAL A 352 -45.27 -11.81 -14.36
CA VAL A 352 -44.51 -11.61 -13.13
C VAL A 352 -43.57 -10.42 -13.26
N ASP A 353 -43.08 -9.92 -12.14
CA ASP A 353 -41.94 -9.00 -12.13
C ASP A 353 -40.73 -9.66 -12.83
N ASN A 354 -39.98 -8.89 -13.62
CA ASN A 354 -38.88 -9.39 -14.45
C ASN A 354 -37.60 -9.73 -13.64
N CYS A 355 -37.71 -9.77 -12.32
CA CYS A 355 -36.71 -10.36 -11.45
C CYS A 355 -36.68 -11.90 -11.61
N LYS A 356 -35.52 -12.52 -11.33
CA LYS A 356 -35.33 -13.96 -11.54
C LYS A 356 -36.26 -14.77 -10.64
N LEU A 357 -36.89 -15.81 -11.18
CA LEU A 357 -37.63 -16.80 -10.39
C LEU A 357 -36.69 -17.47 -9.37
N GLU A 358 -37.07 -17.41 -8.09
CA GLU A 358 -36.36 -18.13 -7.02
C GLU A 358 -36.84 -19.59 -6.97
N GLY A 359 -36.22 -20.45 -7.78
CA GLY A 359 -36.57 -21.86 -7.89
C GLY A 359 -37.56 -22.14 -9.03
N LYS A 360 -38.31 -23.23 -8.92
CA LYS A 360 -39.24 -23.69 -9.98
C LYS A 360 -40.70 -23.29 -9.76
N ALA A 361 -41.03 -22.47 -8.75
CA ALA A 361 -42.40 -22.03 -8.50
C ALA A 361 -42.48 -20.50 -8.42
N ILE A 362 -43.57 -19.92 -8.94
CA ILE A 362 -43.81 -18.48 -8.88
C ILE A 362 -44.27 -18.10 -7.46
N GLN A 363 -43.57 -17.18 -6.81
CA GLN A 363 -44.01 -16.66 -5.52
C GLN A 363 -45.20 -15.73 -5.71
N GLU A 364 -46.13 -15.70 -4.75
CA GLU A 364 -47.28 -14.77 -4.79
C GLU A 364 -46.83 -13.30 -4.82
N THR A 365 -45.64 -12.98 -4.31
CA THR A 365 -45.05 -11.65 -4.36
C THR A 365 -44.51 -11.25 -5.73
N ASP A 366 -44.32 -12.20 -6.64
CA ASP A 366 -43.79 -11.88 -7.96
C ASP A 366 -44.92 -11.69 -8.98
N LYS A 367 -46.15 -12.10 -8.64
CA LYS A 367 -47.31 -12.08 -9.54
C LYS A 367 -47.88 -10.69 -9.71
N LEU A 368 -47.82 -10.17 -10.94
CA LEU A 368 -48.47 -8.90 -11.28
C LEU A 368 -49.99 -9.01 -11.10
N ALA A 369 -50.60 -7.90 -10.70
CA ALA A 369 -52.02 -7.87 -10.39
C ALA A 369 -52.85 -8.14 -11.65
N THR A 370 -53.72 -9.15 -11.61
CA THR A 370 -54.63 -9.48 -12.73
C THR A 370 -55.98 -8.76 -12.64
N LYS A 371 -56.26 -8.12 -11.50
CA LYS A 371 -57.48 -7.35 -11.26
C LYS A 371 -57.18 -5.86 -11.12
N TRP A 372 -58.01 -5.07 -11.78
CA TRP A 372 -57.96 -3.61 -11.74
C TRP A 372 -58.13 -3.01 -10.33
N SER A 373 -58.96 -3.63 -9.47
CA SER A 373 -59.12 -3.20 -8.08
C SER A 373 -57.82 -3.29 -7.27
N ASP A 374 -57.03 -4.33 -7.54
CA ASP A 374 -55.90 -4.70 -6.71
C ASP A 374 -54.71 -3.79 -7.02
N VAL A 375 -54.43 -3.55 -8.30
CA VAL A 375 -53.39 -2.60 -8.74
C VAL A 375 -53.71 -1.17 -8.29
N LYS A 376 -54.98 -0.73 -8.34
CA LYS A 376 -55.37 0.60 -7.84
C LYS A 376 -55.15 0.73 -6.33
N GLY A 377 -55.45 -0.33 -5.58
CA GLY A 377 -55.30 -0.38 -4.12
C GLY A 377 -53.85 -0.45 -3.62
N GLN A 378 -52.86 -0.68 -4.51
CA GLN A 378 -51.45 -0.73 -4.11
C GLN A 378 -50.97 0.62 -3.55
N THR A 379 -50.36 0.55 -2.37
CA THR A 379 -49.75 1.72 -1.71
C THR A 379 -48.48 2.12 -2.46
N ALA A 380 -48.45 3.36 -2.95
CA ALA A 380 -47.34 3.96 -3.68
C ALA A 380 -47.13 5.39 -3.19
N LYS A 381 -46.16 5.59 -2.29
CA LYS A 381 -45.88 6.87 -1.61
C LYS A 381 -44.40 7.20 -1.70
N ILE A 382 -44.10 8.48 -1.65
CA ILE A 382 -42.75 9.00 -1.46
C ILE A 382 -42.54 9.44 -0.01
N ASP A 383 -41.29 9.41 0.46
CA ASP A 383 -40.90 9.95 1.76
C ASP A 383 -40.57 11.45 1.68
N ALA A 384 -40.10 12.01 2.79
CA ALA A 384 -39.66 13.40 2.85
C ALA A 384 -38.43 13.71 1.97
N ASN A 385 -37.78 12.70 1.39
CA ASN A 385 -36.63 12.80 0.50
C ASN A 385 -37.00 12.70 -1.00
N ASN A 386 -38.30 12.60 -1.32
CA ASN A 386 -38.83 12.28 -2.65
C ASN A 386 -38.43 10.89 -3.15
N VAL A 387 -37.94 9.98 -2.30
CA VAL A 387 -37.67 8.59 -2.70
C VAL A 387 -38.83 7.68 -2.32
N ALA A 388 -38.86 6.46 -2.86
CA ALA A 388 -39.90 5.49 -2.53
C ALA A 388 -39.92 5.19 -1.03
N LEU A 389 -41.09 5.28 -0.40
CA LEU A 389 -41.27 4.92 0.99
C LEU A 389 -41.11 3.39 1.14
N ALA A 390 -40.35 2.94 2.15
CA ALA A 390 -40.09 1.51 2.37
C ALA A 390 -41.36 0.66 2.60
N GLY A 391 -42.48 1.28 2.97
CA GLY A 391 -43.79 0.61 3.16
C GLY A 391 -44.66 0.54 1.91
N ASN A 392 -44.14 0.87 0.73
CA ASN A 392 -44.89 0.69 -0.53
C ASN A 392 -45.16 -0.79 -0.82
N ALA A 393 -46.19 -1.05 -1.62
CA ALA A 393 -46.47 -2.40 -2.09
C ALA A 393 -45.31 -2.89 -2.97
N HIS A 394 -44.90 -4.14 -2.77
CA HIS A 394 -43.68 -4.72 -3.34
C HIS A 394 -43.61 -4.68 -4.88
N LEU A 395 -44.74 -4.78 -5.59
CA LEU A 395 -44.82 -4.71 -7.07
C LEU A 395 -44.99 -3.30 -7.64
N VAL A 396 -44.96 -2.27 -6.80
CA VAL A 396 -44.93 -0.88 -7.29
C VAL A 396 -43.50 -0.56 -7.74
N GLN A 397 -43.31 -0.40 -9.04
CA GLN A 397 -42.01 -0.13 -9.62
C GLN A 397 -41.65 1.36 -9.48
N ALA A 398 -40.66 1.65 -8.64
CA ALA A 398 -40.16 3.01 -8.45
C ALA A 398 -39.19 3.37 -9.58
N LEU A 399 -39.52 4.41 -10.34
CA LEU A 399 -38.68 4.92 -11.42
C LEU A 399 -38.11 6.28 -11.05
N SER A 400 -36.79 6.44 -11.16
CA SER A 400 -36.18 7.76 -11.01
C SER A 400 -36.76 8.71 -12.06
N TYR A 401 -37.02 9.96 -11.70
CA TYR A 401 -37.59 10.92 -12.64
C TYR A 401 -36.65 11.15 -13.84
N LYS A 402 -35.33 11.05 -13.65
CA LYS A 402 -34.37 11.11 -14.75
C LYS A 402 -34.61 10.02 -15.79
N ASP A 403 -34.71 8.77 -15.36
CA ASP A 403 -34.87 7.63 -16.28
C ASP A 403 -36.28 7.63 -16.89
N ALA A 404 -37.29 7.92 -16.07
CA ALA A 404 -38.67 8.04 -16.53
C ALA A 404 -38.85 9.16 -17.57
N LYS A 405 -38.12 10.27 -17.42
CA LYS A 405 -38.13 11.38 -18.40
C LYS A 405 -37.50 10.98 -19.73
N GLU A 406 -36.42 10.20 -19.75
CA GLU A 406 -35.83 9.74 -21.01
C GLU A 406 -36.67 8.62 -21.66
N GLY A 407 -37.36 7.84 -20.83
CA GLY A 407 -38.22 6.73 -21.23
C GLY A 407 -37.58 5.39 -20.86
N VAL A 408 -38.39 4.48 -20.32
CA VAL A 408 -37.96 3.14 -19.91
C VAL A 408 -38.66 2.05 -20.73
N ASP A 409 -37.98 0.95 -21.03
CA ASP A 409 -38.59 -0.20 -21.72
C ASP A 409 -39.31 -1.09 -20.70
N LEU A 410 -40.63 -1.25 -20.88
CA LEU A 410 -41.47 -2.06 -20.00
C LEU A 410 -41.11 -3.56 -20.01
N ASN A 411 -40.44 -4.04 -21.05
CA ASN A 411 -39.92 -5.42 -21.09
C ASN A 411 -38.83 -5.67 -20.05
N GLU A 412 -38.25 -4.63 -19.46
CA GLU A 412 -37.31 -4.75 -18.34
C GLU A 412 -38.02 -4.96 -16.99
N TYR A 413 -39.34 -4.74 -16.91
CA TYR A 413 -40.12 -4.80 -15.68
C TYR A 413 -41.21 -5.88 -15.68
N VAL A 414 -41.47 -6.50 -16.84
CA VAL A 414 -42.51 -7.51 -16.99
C VAL A 414 -41.94 -8.74 -17.68
N ALA A 415 -42.11 -9.91 -17.05
CA ALA A 415 -41.83 -11.20 -17.64
C ALA A 415 -43.08 -12.07 -17.72
N VAL A 416 -43.04 -13.10 -18.57
CA VAL A 416 -44.11 -14.09 -18.69
C VAL A 416 -43.56 -15.44 -18.26
N ALA A 417 -44.20 -16.04 -17.26
CA ALA A 417 -43.88 -17.36 -16.77
C ALA A 417 -44.91 -18.37 -17.32
N MET A 418 -44.42 -19.46 -17.91
CA MET A 418 -45.23 -20.61 -18.30
C MET A 418 -45.11 -21.67 -17.20
N THR A 419 -46.23 -22.18 -16.72
CA THR A 419 -46.29 -23.18 -15.64
C THR A 419 -46.85 -24.48 -16.17
N LYS A 420 -46.11 -25.57 -15.98
CA LYS A 420 -46.47 -26.94 -16.32
C LYS A 420 -46.51 -27.77 -15.03
N GLY A 421 -47.70 -28.21 -14.63
CA GLY A 421 -47.88 -28.79 -13.30
C GLY A 421 -47.49 -27.79 -12.21
N ASP A 422 -46.53 -28.15 -11.36
CA ASP A 422 -46.01 -27.29 -10.29
C ASP A 422 -44.69 -26.57 -10.65
N GLU A 423 -44.19 -26.73 -11.89
CA GLU A 423 -42.94 -26.13 -12.35
C GLU A 423 -43.19 -24.97 -13.32
N SER A 424 -42.54 -23.83 -13.06
CA SER A 424 -42.65 -22.60 -13.85
C SER A 424 -41.29 -22.19 -14.43
N GLU A 425 -41.31 -21.68 -15.65
CA GLU A 425 -40.15 -21.09 -16.32
C GLU A 425 -40.50 -19.75 -16.98
N ILE A 426 -39.56 -18.80 -16.96
CA ILE A 426 -39.70 -17.56 -17.75
C ILE A 426 -39.51 -17.91 -19.22
N VAL A 427 -40.53 -17.61 -20.04
CA VAL A 427 -40.50 -17.95 -21.45
C VAL A 427 -39.93 -16.85 -22.32
N ASN A 428 -39.13 -17.24 -23.31
CA ASN A 428 -38.85 -16.38 -24.44
C ASN A 428 -40.11 -16.29 -25.31
N LEU A 429 -40.74 -15.11 -25.32
CA LEU A 429 -41.99 -14.87 -26.03
C LEU A 429 -41.90 -15.25 -27.51
N ALA A 430 -40.88 -14.78 -28.23
CA ALA A 430 -40.74 -15.06 -29.66
C ALA A 430 -40.52 -16.54 -29.96
N ALA A 431 -39.72 -17.25 -29.16
CA ALA A 431 -39.51 -18.69 -29.29
C ALA A 431 -40.79 -19.49 -29.05
N LYS A 432 -41.67 -19.00 -28.19
CA LYS A 432 -43.00 -19.57 -27.92
C LYS A 432 -44.11 -18.96 -28.79
N LYS A 433 -43.80 -18.17 -29.83
CA LYS A 433 -44.80 -17.51 -30.70
C LYS A 433 -45.80 -16.62 -29.94
N LEU A 434 -45.37 -16.09 -28.80
CA LEU A 434 -46.10 -15.11 -28.01
C LEU A 434 -45.59 -13.70 -28.34
N SER A 435 -46.48 -12.72 -28.18
CA SER A 435 -46.15 -11.29 -28.19
C SER A 435 -46.77 -10.60 -26.99
N ILE A 436 -46.22 -9.46 -26.60
CA ILE A 436 -46.74 -8.65 -25.49
C ILE A 436 -47.10 -7.25 -26.00
N GLU A 437 -48.29 -6.79 -25.65
CA GLU A 437 -48.78 -5.44 -25.93
C GLU A 437 -48.99 -4.69 -24.62
N TYR A 438 -48.58 -3.42 -24.59
CA TYR A 438 -48.77 -2.53 -23.45
C TYR A 438 -49.80 -1.46 -23.75
N VAL A 439 -50.68 -1.20 -22.77
CA VAL A 439 -51.73 -0.18 -22.86
C VAL A 439 -51.71 0.70 -21.61
N LEU A 440 -51.52 2.00 -21.79
CA LEU A 440 -51.56 2.96 -20.69
C LEU A 440 -53.01 3.13 -20.19
N CYS A 441 -53.21 3.00 -18.87
CA CYS A 441 -54.55 2.97 -18.28
C CYS A 441 -54.96 4.33 -17.73
N LYS A 442 -56.23 4.72 -17.96
CA LYS A 442 -56.83 5.91 -17.36
C LYS A 442 -57.39 5.60 -15.98
N TYR A 443 -56.94 6.33 -14.96
CA TYR A 443 -57.55 6.30 -13.63
C TYR A 443 -57.29 7.58 -12.83
N ASP A 444 -58.15 7.80 -11.84
CA ASP A 444 -58.12 8.97 -10.96
C ASP A 444 -57.53 8.62 -9.59
N VAL A 445 -56.69 9.52 -9.06
CA VAL A 445 -56.24 9.52 -7.67
C VAL A 445 -56.52 10.91 -7.11
N ASP A 446 -57.49 11.00 -6.20
CA ASP A 446 -57.90 12.25 -5.52
C ASP A 446 -58.19 13.42 -6.48
N GLY A 447 -58.89 13.16 -7.59
CA GLY A 447 -59.21 14.17 -8.60
C GLY A 447 -58.09 14.43 -9.63
N THR A 448 -57.00 13.66 -9.59
CA THR A 448 -55.91 13.71 -10.55
C THR A 448 -55.93 12.50 -11.48
N ASP A 449 -56.22 12.74 -12.77
CA ASP A 449 -56.10 11.75 -13.86
C ASP A 449 -54.63 11.38 -14.10
N GLN A 450 -54.21 10.17 -13.71
CA GLN A 450 -52.81 9.74 -13.80
C GLN A 450 -52.31 9.51 -15.23
N ILE A 451 -53.22 9.31 -16.19
CA ILE A 451 -52.88 9.10 -17.61
C ILE A 451 -52.17 10.31 -18.23
N ASN A 452 -52.44 11.52 -17.73
CA ASN A 452 -51.80 12.76 -18.22
C ASN A 452 -50.34 12.88 -17.80
N TYR A 453 -49.86 11.95 -16.97
CA TYR A 453 -48.49 11.96 -16.44
C TYR A 453 -47.53 10.99 -17.14
N ALA A 454 -47.98 10.34 -18.22
CA ALA A 454 -47.16 9.41 -18.97
C ALA A 454 -47.55 9.36 -20.45
N ILE A 455 -46.58 9.05 -21.31
CA ILE A 455 -46.78 8.70 -22.72
C ILE A 455 -46.21 7.30 -22.92
N LEU A 456 -46.96 6.44 -23.62
CA LEU A 456 -46.55 5.08 -23.96
C LEU A 456 -46.42 4.94 -25.48
N ASN A 457 -45.22 4.60 -25.96
CA ASN A 457 -44.93 4.35 -27.37
C ASN A 457 -44.38 2.92 -27.52
N GLY A 458 -45.21 1.98 -27.96
CA GLY A 458 -44.83 0.56 -27.95
C GLY A 458 -44.62 0.07 -26.52
N SER A 459 -43.39 -0.34 -26.19
CA SER A 459 -43.00 -0.71 -24.82
C SER A 459 -42.31 0.42 -24.05
N THR A 460 -42.07 1.59 -24.65
CA THR A 460 -41.39 2.69 -23.96
C THR A 460 -42.36 3.57 -23.19
N LEU A 461 -42.25 3.59 -21.86
CA LEU A 461 -43.01 4.47 -20.97
C LEU A 461 -42.18 5.71 -20.63
N LYS A 462 -42.68 6.90 -20.96
CA LYS A 462 -42.06 8.20 -20.66
C LYS A 462 -42.92 9.01 -19.69
N ALA A 463 -42.35 9.56 -18.63
CA ALA A 463 -43.00 10.53 -17.75
C ALA A 463 -43.15 11.89 -18.44
N THR A 464 -44.35 12.45 -18.40
CA THR A 464 -44.65 13.81 -18.91
C THR A 464 -45.66 14.47 -17.98
N ASN A 465 -45.87 15.77 -18.07
CA ASN A 465 -47.00 16.45 -17.43
C ASN A 465 -47.75 17.20 -18.51
N TYR A 466 -48.88 16.64 -18.98
CA TYR A 466 -49.59 17.17 -20.16
C TYR A 466 -48.65 17.43 -21.35
N GLU A 467 -47.82 16.44 -21.68
CA GLU A 467 -46.82 16.45 -22.78
C GLU A 467 -45.51 17.21 -22.50
N ASP A 468 -45.43 18.03 -21.45
CA ASP A 468 -44.20 18.73 -21.06
C ASP A 468 -43.33 17.91 -20.08
N ASP A 469 -42.00 18.02 -20.19
CA ASP A 469 -41.10 17.45 -19.20
C ASP A 469 -41.11 18.30 -17.92
N SER A 470 -41.62 17.76 -16.80
CA SER A 470 -41.69 18.49 -15.52
C SER A 470 -41.45 17.59 -14.30
N GLU A 471 -40.59 18.03 -13.37
CA GLU A 471 -40.34 17.35 -12.08
C GLU A 471 -41.60 17.23 -11.21
N THR A 472 -42.67 17.95 -11.55
CA THR A 472 -44.01 17.79 -10.94
C THR A 472 -44.64 16.41 -11.20
N CYS A 473 -44.03 15.58 -12.07
CA CYS A 473 -44.34 14.16 -12.21
C CYS A 473 -43.93 13.33 -10.99
N ILE A 474 -42.98 13.80 -10.17
CA ILE A 474 -42.56 13.10 -8.94
C ILE A 474 -43.78 12.92 -8.02
N GLY A 475 -43.99 11.69 -7.57
CA GLY A 475 -45.15 11.26 -6.78
C GLY A 475 -46.37 10.81 -7.60
N LYS A 476 -46.34 10.91 -8.94
CA LYS A 476 -47.41 10.40 -9.82
C LYS A 476 -47.24 8.90 -10.06
N THR A 477 -48.35 8.23 -10.35
CA THR A 477 -48.40 6.76 -10.34
C THR A 477 -49.11 6.18 -11.56
N PRO A 478 -48.55 6.25 -12.77
CA PRO A 478 -49.20 5.66 -13.94
C PRO A 478 -49.33 4.13 -13.82
N ILE A 479 -50.38 3.58 -14.43
CA ILE A 479 -50.61 2.13 -14.50
C ILE A 479 -50.60 1.71 -15.97
N VAL A 480 -49.88 0.64 -16.27
CA VAL A 480 -49.85 0.03 -17.60
C VAL A 480 -50.45 -1.38 -17.52
N LYS A 481 -51.28 -1.72 -18.51
CA LYS A 481 -51.82 -3.05 -18.73
C LYS A 481 -50.95 -3.78 -19.74
N ALA A 482 -50.46 -4.96 -19.39
CA ALA A 482 -49.69 -5.85 -20.23
C ALA A 482 -50.59 -7.00 -20.71
N ILE A 483 -50.63 -7.23 -22.02
CA ILE A 483 -51.49 -8.22 -22.69
C ILE A 483 -50.60 -9.17 -23.49
N VAL A 484 -50.56 -10.44 -23.08
CA VAL A 484 -49.84 -11.50 -23.81
C VAL A 484 -50.77 -12.09 -24.87
N LYS A 485 -50.28 -12.21 -26.09
CA LYS A 485 -51.03 -12.69 -27.26
C LYS A 485 -50.31 -13.85 -27.92
N ASP A 486 -51.08 -14.86 -28.30
CA ASP A 486 -50.64 -15.99 -29.10
C ASP A 486 -50.75 -15.64 -30.59
N THR A 487 -49.60 -15.51 -31.25
CA THR A 487 -49.55 -15.11 -32.66
C THR A 487 -49.92 -16.22 -33.62
N ASN A 488 -50.02 -17.47 -33.17
CA ASN A 488 -50.46 -18.61 -33.98
C ASN A 488 -51.99 -18.71 -34.06
N ASN A 489 -52.69 -18.30 -32.99
CA ASN A 489 -54.15 -18.43 -32.87
C ASN A 489 -54.86 -17.07 -32.99
N ASP A 490 -54.72 -16.40 -34.14
CA ASP A 490 -55.37 -15.11 -34.44
C ASP A 490 -55.21 -14.02 -33.35
N ASN A 491 -54.05 -13.99 -32.68
CA ASN A 491 -53.77 -13.11 -31.53
C ASN A 491 -54.69 -13.33 -30.32
N ALA A 492 -55.08 -14.58 -30.06
CA ALA A 492 -55.78 -14.97 -28.83
C ALA A 492 -55.02 -14.48 -27.59
N VAL A 493 -55.74 -13.91 -26.64
CA VAL A 493 -55.12 -13.36 -25.42
C VAL A 493 -54.86 -14.49 -24.44
N VAL A 494 -53.61 -14.62 -24.04
CA VAL A 494 -53.09 -15.70 -23.22
C VAL A 494 -53.12 -15.33 -21.73
N ALA A 495 -52.69 -14.11 -21.41
CA ALA A 495 -52.65 -13.61 -20.05
C ALA A 495 -52.68 -12.07 -20.02
N VAL A 496 -53.22 -11.50 -18.95
CA VAL A 496 -53.28 -10.05 -18.75
C VAL A 496 -52.96 -9.70 -17.30
N ALA A 497 -52.13 -8.68 -17.11
CA ALA A 497 -51.83 -8.12 -15.80
C ALA A 497 -51.59 -6.61 -15.87
N TYR A 498 -51.52 -5.99 -14.70
CA TYR A 498 -51.31 -4.56 -14.51
C TYR A 498 -50.06 -4.32 -13.68
N ILE A 499 -49.27 -3.33 -14.10
CA ILE A 499 -48.08 -2.85 -13.41
C ILE A 499 -48.27 -1.38 -13.04
N LYS A 500 -47.98 -1.05 -11.78
CA LYS A 500 -48.07 0.33 -11.25
C LYS A 500 -46.68 0.88 -11.07
N PHE A 501 -46.45 2.06 -11.63
CA PHE A 501 -45.20 2.80 -11.46
C PHE A 501 -45.37 3.90 -10.41
N LEU A 502 -44.26 4.29 -9.79
CA LEU A 502 -44.17 5.48 -8.94
C LEU A 502 -42.96 6.30 -9.40
N TYR A 503 -43.18 7.51 -9.89
CA TYR A 503 -42.07 8.41 -10.21
C TYR A 503 -41.48 9.00 -8.92
N VAL A 504 -40.18 8.80 -8.72
CA VAL A 504 -39.44 9.27 -7.54
C VAL A 504 -38.39 10.30 -7.92
N GLY A 505 -37.99 11.13 -6.97
CA GLY A 505 -36.83 12.00 -7.13
C GLY A 505 -35.55 11.20 -7.36
N ASN A 506 -34.58 11.82 -8.02
CA ASN A 506 -33.29 11.18 -8.23
C ASN A 506 -32.57 10.95 -6.89
N GLU A 507 -31.84 9.85 -6.78
CA GLU A 507 -30.95 9.62 -5.66
C GLU A 507 -29.78 10.63 -5.72
N TRP A 508 -29.49 11.32 -4.62
CA TRP A 508 -28.44 12.34 -4.59
C TRP A 508 -27.43 12.06 -3.47
N THR A 509 -26.16 11.99 -3.82
CA THR A 509 -25.05 12.05 -2.86
C THR A 509 -24.74 13.51 -2.52
N VAL A 510 -24.81 13.90 -1.24
CA VAL A 510 -24.39 15.22 -0.80
C VAL A 510 -22.89 15.40 -1.09
N SER A 511 -22.51 16.50 -1.74
CA SER A 511 -21.11 16.77 -2.04
C SER A 511 -20.29 16.91 -0.74
N LYS A 512 -19.01 16.50 -0.80
CA LYS A 512 -18.07 16.64 0.31
C LYS A 512 -18.01 18.09 0.81
N ASN A 513 -17.66 18.28 2.08
CA ASN A 513 -17.40 19.61 2.64
C ASN A 513 -16.39 20.37 1.76
N PHE A 514 -16.68 21.64 1.49
CA PHE A 514 -15.83 22.47 0.65
C PHE A 514 -14.85 23.25 1.53
N ILE A 515 -13.56 23.18 1.20
CA ILE A 515 -12.50 23.96 1.84
C ILE A 515 -11.99 24.95 0.79
N ALA A 516 -12.20 26.23 1.04
CA ALA A 516 -11.72 27.28 0.14
C ALA A 516 -10.17 27.32 0.13
N PRO A 517 -9.55 27.85 -0.95
CA PRO A 517 -8.13 28.17 -0.94
C PRO A 517 -7.75 29.06 0.25
N VAL A 518 -6.54 28.91 0.81
CA VAL A 518 -6.10 29.71 1.96
C VAL A 518 -6.29 31.20 1.70
N SER A 519 -7.06 31.88 2.56
CA SER A 519 -7.43 33.28 2.38
C SER A 519 -6.24 34.22 2.52
N GLU A 520 -5.37 33.90 3.49
CA GLU A 520 -4.13 34.60 3.74
C GLU A 520 -3.18 33.68 4.50
N THR A 521 -1.89 33.76 4.21
CA THR A 521 -0.82 33.18 5.05
C THR A 521 -0.01 34.29 5.66
N LYS A 522 -0.06 34.40 6.99
CA LYS A 522 0.80 35.31 7.76
C LYS A 522 2.04 34.54 8.22
N VAL A 523 3.22 35.05 7.89
CA VAL A 523 4.49 34.53 8.41
C VAL A 523 4.95 35.43 9.54
N LEU A 524 5.26 34.83 10.69
CA LEU A 524 5.68 35.48 11.92
C LEU A 524 7.04 34.94 12.32
N ASP A 525 7.96 35.85 12.59
CA ASP A 525 9.30 35.54 13.06
C ASP A 525 9.32 35.50 14.60
N TRP A 526 9.93 34.49 15.22
CA TRP A 526 9.96 34.36 16.68
C TRP A 526 10.85 35.43 17.32
N ASP A 527 10.25 36.55 17.72
CA ASP A 527 10.91 37.65 18.43
C ASP A 527 10.23 38.01 19.76
N CYS A 528 9.55 37.05 20.39
CA CYS A 528 8.78 37.32 21.62
C CYS A 528 7.76 38.48 21.41
N PHE A 529 7.07 38.43 20.27
CA PHE A 529 6.04 39.34 19.77
C PHE A 529 5.59 40.44 20.74
N GLU A 530 6.09 41.67 20.54
CA GLU A 530 5.68 42.83 21.34
C GLU A 530 4.36 43.47 20.85
N ASP A 531 4.01 43.37 19.56
CA ASP A 531 2.68 43.76 19.00
C ASP A 531 2.48 43.39 17.50
N PRO A 532 2.27 42.12 17.10
CA PRO A 532 1.72 41.81 15.79
C PRO A 532 0.21 41.62 15.92
N VAL A 533 -0.58 42.53 15.35
CA VAL A 533 -2.01 42.30 15.12
C VAL A 533 -2.17 41.01 14.29
N MET A 534 -2.48 39.90 14.96
CA MET A 534 -2.74 38.58 14.36
C MET A 534 -4.18 38.46 13.84
N THR A 535 -4.93 39.55 13.93
CA THR A 535 -6.27 39.67 13.37
C THR A 535 -6.18 39.78 11.84
N SER A 536 -6.92 38.94 11.12
CA SER A 536 -7.08 39.02 9.66
C SER A 536 -8.56 39.10 9.29
N THR A 537 -8.89 39.75 8.18
CA THR A 537 -10.24 39.79 7.63
C THR A 537 -10.19 39.45 6.14
N THR A 538 -10.94 38.44 5.71
CA THR A 538 -11.02 38.07 4.30
C THR A 538 -11.49 39.24 3.45
N THR A 539 -10.96 39.43 2.25
CA THR A 539 -11.39 40.53 1.38
C THR A 539 -12.69 40.23 0.65
N VAL A 540 -13.41 41.29 0.25
CA VAL A 540 -14.57 41.19 -0.65
C VAL A 540 -14.20 40.44 -1.94
N LYS A 541 -13.04 40.75 -2.53
CA LYS A 541 -12.53 40.07 -3.73
C LYS A 541 -12.39 38.56 -3.51
N TYR A 542 -11.74 38.15 -2.42
CA TYR A 542 -11.55 36.75 -2.09
C TYR A 542 -12.88 35.99 -1.98
N MET A 543 -13.86 36.55 -1.27
CA MET A 543 -15.18 35.91 -1.13
C MET A 543 -15.90 35.77 -2.47
N SER A 544 -15.75 36.77 -3.36
CA SER A 544 -16.32 36.77 -4.71
C SER A 544 -15.65 35.82 -5.70
N THR A 545 -14.38 35.48 -5.53
CA THR A 545 -13.63 34.66 -6.51
C THR A 545 -13.31 33.25 -6.00
N GLU A 546 -13.06 33.11 -4.71
CA GLU A 546 -12.57 31.85 -4.12
C GLU A 546 -13.62 31.08 -3.33
N VAL A 547 -14.72 31.73 -2.93
CA VAL A 547 -15.76 31.10 -2.11
C VAL A 547 -17.05 30.91 -2.90
N TYR A 548 -17.81 31.98 -3.16
CA TYR A 548 -19.15 31.86 -3.74
C TYR A 548 -19.21 31.02 -5.04
N PRO A 549 -18.38 31.28 -6.06
CA PRO A 549 -18.46 30.49 -7.29
C PRO A 549 -17.94 29.06 -7.12
N LYS A 550 -16.89 28.86 -6.33
CA LYS A 550 -16.16 27.59 -6.23
C LYS A 550 -16.84 26.52 -5.38
N VAL A 551 -17.63 26.93 -4.39
CA VAL A 551 -18.45 26.03 -3.56
C VAL A 551 -19.33 25.13 -4.43
N GLY A 552 -19.78 25.60 -5.60
CA GLY A 552 -20.47 24.80 -6.58
C GLY A 552 -19.56 24.25 -7.68
N SER A 553 -18.81 25.12 -8.36
CA SER A 553 -18.13 24.76 -9.61
C SER A 553 -17.02 23.71 -9.46
N GLU A 554 -16.27 23.71 -8.34
CA GLU A 554 -15.24 22.68 -8.11
C GLU A 554 -15.82 21.31 -7.77
N LEU A 555 -17.12 21.25 -7.48
CA LEU A 555 -17.87 20.03 -7.15
C LEU A 555 -18.78 19.59 -8.31
N GLY A 556 -18.63 20.18 -9.50
CA GLY A 556 -19.46 19.89 -10.68
C GLY A 556 -20.88 20.43 -10.60
N LEU A 557 -21.15 21.35 -9.67
CA LEU A 557 -22.45 22.03 -9.49
C LEU A 557 -22.42 23.45 -10.07
N THR A 558 -23.59 24.07 -10.20
CA THR A 558 -23.69 25.47 -10.62
C THR A 558 -22.95 26.40 -9.65
N ALA A 559 -22.26 27.42 -10.16
CA ALA A 559 -21.62 28.42 -9.31
C ALA A 559 -22.68 29.23 -8.55
N LEU A 560 -22.48 29.51 -7.26
CA LEU A 560 -23.43 30.30 -6.47
C LEU A 560 -23.16 31.79 -6.60
N SER A 561 -24.21 32.58 -6.75
CA SER A 561 -24.15 34.02 -6.49
C SER A 561 -24.02 34.29 -4.98
N LYS A 562 -23.57 35.50 -4.62
CA LYS A 562 -23.54 35.97 -3.22
C LYS A 562 -24.88 35.78 -2.50
N LYS A 563 -26.00 36.10 -3.17
CA LYS A 563 -27.34 36.03 -2.58
C LYS A 563 -27.77 34.58 -2.35
N GLU A 564 -27.45 33.69 -3.27
CA GLU A 564 -27.72 32.26 -3.12
C GLU A 564 -26.87 31.67 -2.01
N PHE A 565 -25.57 31.97 -1.96
CA PHE A 565 -24.71 31.54 -0.86
C PHE A 565 -25.27 32.00 0.49
N ALA A 566 -25.72 33.25 0.58
CA ALA A 566 -26.33 33.80 1.80
C ALA A 566 -27.65 33.13 2.21
N THR A 567 -28.39 32.58 1.25
CA THR A 567 -29.64 31.84 1.45
C THR A 567 -29.36 30.40 1.89
N ILE A 568 -28.30 29.80 1.32
CA ILE A 568 -27.94 28.40 1.53
C ILE A 568 -27.17 28.21 2.83
N TYR A 569 -26.32 29.18 3.21
CA TYR A 569 -25.33 29.01 4.27
C TYR A 569 -25.42 30.08 5.37
N GLN A 570 -25.27 29.61 6.61
CA GLN A 570 -25.21 30.43 7.83
C GLN A 570 -23.83 30.28 8.49
N PHE A 571 -23.25 31.39 8.96
CA PHE A 571 -21.97 31.35 9.66
C PHE A 571 -22.09 30.67 11.02
N VAL A 572 -21.11 29.84 11.37
CA VAL A 572 -21.01 29.14 12.65
C VAL A 572 -20.06 29.91 13.56
N ALA A 573 -20.61 30.73 14.45
CA ALA A 573 -19.83 31.56 15.35
C ALA A 573 -19.18 30.76 16.50
N GLU A 574 -19.89 29.74 17.00
CA GLU A 574 -19.45 28.95 18.15
C GLU A 574 -18.62 27.74 17.72
N GLN A 575 -17.38 27.65 18.22
CA GLN A 575 -16.49 26.51 17.92
C GLN A 575 -17.02 25.15 18.43
N GLY A 576 -17.99 25.16 19.36
CA GLY A 576 -18.69 23.95 19.80
C GLY A 576 -19.47 23.27 18.68
N ASP A 577 -20.04 24.06 17.76
CA ASP A 577 -20.91 23.62 16.67
C ASP A 577 -20.17 23.38 15.34
N VAL A 578 -18.87 23.71 15.32
CA VAL A 578 -17.98 23.46 14.19
C VAL A 578 -17.55 21.98 14.18
N PRO A 579 -17.56 21.29 13.02
CA PRO A 579 -17.04 19.92 12.90
C PRO A 579 -15.58 19.80 13.36
N THR A 580 -15.21 18.67 13.96
CA THR A 580 -13.86 18.43 14.52
C THR A 580 -12.72 18.76 13.55
N GLU A 581 -12.89 18.45 12.27
CA GLU A 581 -11.91 18.72 11.19
C GLU A 581 -11.65 20.21 10.91
N PHE A 582 -12.57 21.10 11.30
CA PHE A 582 -12.46 22.55 11.11
C PHE A 582 -12.38 23.33 12.42
N LYS A 583 -12.24 22.64 13.57
CA LYS A 583 -12.13 23.32 14.86
C LYS A 583 -10.81 24.09 14.94
N SER A 584 -10.91 25.33 15.40
CA SER A 584 -9.76 26.22 15.60
C SER A 584 -9.45 26.32 17.09
N ALA A 585 -8.18 26.19 17.45
CA ALA A 585 -7.67 26.41 18.81
C ALA A 585 -6.80 27.69 18.85
N ASN A 586 -6.45 28.19 20.03
CA ASN A 586 -5.65 29.41 20.21
C ASN A 586 -6.26 30.65 19.53
N ILE A 587 -7.57 30.83 19.67
CA ILE A 587 -8.32 31.97 19.12
C ILE A 587 -8.99 32.77 20.22
N ILE A 588 -9.17 34.07 19.98
CA ILE A 588 -10.08 34.92 20.76
C ILE A 588 -11.49 34.77 20.19
N SER A 589 -11.64 34.95 18.87
CA SER A 589 -12.92 34.79 18.18
C SER A 589 -12.72 34.60 16.67
N ILE A 590 -13.68 33.95 16.02
CA ILE A 590 -13.81 33.99 14.55
C ILE A 590 -15.24 34.43 14.28
N THR A 591 -15.39 35.56 13.58
CA THR A 591 -16.70 36.22 13.40
C THR A 591 -16.96 36.53 11.94
N GLU A 592 -18.24 36.53 11.56
CA GLU A 592 -18.67 37.06 10.28
C GLU A 592 -18.88 38.57 10.40
N ILE A 593 -18.29 39.31 9.47
CA ILE A 593 -18.64 40.70 9.20
C ILE A 593 -19.69 40.66 8.10
N ALA A 594 -20.94 40.92 8.47
CA ALA A 594 -22.02 41.10 7.53
C ALA A 594 -21.76 42.35 6.68
N GLY A 595 -22.02 42.26 5.37
CA GLY A 595 -21.94 43.42 4.48
C GLY A 595 -22.96 44.51 4.85
N ALA A 596 -22.74 45.75 4.42
CA ALA A 596 -23.66 46.86 4.63
C ALA A 596 -25.10 46.54 4.15
N GLU A 597 -26.10 47.12 4.83
CA GLU A 597 -27.54 46.84 4.63
C GLU A 597 -28.06 47.06 3.19
N ASN A 598 -27.29 47.74 2.34
CA ASN A 598 -27.64 48.04 0.95
C ASN A 598 -27.26 46.93 -0.06
N ASN A 599 -26.94 45.71 0.39
CA ASN A 599 -26.48 44.58 -0.44
C ASN A 599 -25.19 44.81 -1.24
N ALA A 600 -24.48 45.93 -1.04
CA ALA A 600 -23.27 46.26 -1.80
C ALA A 600 -22.05 45.40 -1.39
N ASP A 601 -21.94 45.03 -0.11
CA ASP A 601 -20.70 44.41 0.42
C ASP A 601 -20.82 42.92 0.64
N ASN A 602 -19.78 42.17 0.29
CA ASN A 602 -19.71 40.72 0.54
C ASN A 602 -19.63 40.41 2.04
N ARG A 603 -20.14 39.24 2.45
CA ARG A 603 -19.82 38.66 3.76
C ARG A 603 -18.31 38.48 3.85
N GLN A 604 -17.70 38.85 4.97
CA GLN A 604 -16.27 38.66 5.23
C GLN A 604 -16.12 37.89 6.54
N VAL A 605 -15.05 37.11 6.68
CA VAL A 605 -14.71 36.46 7.95
C VAL A 605 -13.54 37.20 8.59
N LYS A 606 -13.71 37.59 9.85
CA LYS A 606 -12.68 38.13 10.71
C LYS A 606 -12.16 37.03 11.64
N PHE A 607 -10.86 36.80 11.58
CA PHE A 607 -10.11 35.91 12.46
C PHE A 607 -9.43 36.75 13.53
N ASP A 608 -9.67 36.45 14.79
CA ASP A 608 -9.02 37.09 15.93
C ASP A 608 -8.31 36.03 16.77
N ILE A 609 -6.98 35.99 16.66
CA ILE A 609 -6.14 34.90 17.17
C ILE A 609 -5.62 35.25 18.56
N ASP A 610 -5.60 34.28 19.47
CA ASP A 610 -5.06 34.45 20.82
C ASP A 610 -3.52 34.40 20.74
N GLU A 611 -2.92 35.58 20.69
CA GLU A 611 -1.48 35.75 20.61
C GLU A 611 -0.74 35.12 21.81
N ASP A 612 -1.29 35.24 23.02
CA ASP A 612 -0.68 34.69 24.24
C ASP A 612 -0.72 33.16 24.25
N ALA A 613 -1.77 32.57 23.66
CA ALA A 613 -1.83 31.13 23.45
C ALA A 613 -0.80 30.68 22.38
N ILE A 614 -0.67 31.41 21.27
CA ILE A 614 0.31 31.10 20.21
C ILE A 614 1.75 31.24 20.71
N LYS A 615 2.06 32.26 21.54
CA LYS A 615 3.37 32.44 22.21
C LYS A 615 3.79 31.25 23.06
N LYS A 616 2.83 30.46 23.56
CA LYS A 616 3.09 29.28 24.41
C LYS A 616 3.25 27.99 23.61
N VAL A 617 3.00 28.00 22.30
CA VAL A 617 3.16 26.78 21.49
C VAL A 617 4.64 26.60 21.13
N ASN A 618 5.11 25.36 21.26
CA ASN A 618 6.53 25.06 21.15
C ASN A 618 6.97 24.91 19.68
N LYS A 619 7.95 25.74 19.28
CA LYS A 619 8.75 25.70 18.03
C LYS A 619 8.04 26.13 16.74
N ASP A 620 8.85 26.24 15.69
CA ASP A 620 8.41 26.52 14.32
C ASP A 620 7.24 25.63 13.90
N GLY A 621 6.19 26.24 13.34
CA GLY A 621 4.94 25.54 13.09
C GLY A 621 3.98 26.29 12.18
N THR A 622 3.03 25.56 11.60
CA THR A 622 1.93 26.11 10.80
C THR A 622 0.62 25.87 11.54
N TYR A 623 -0.12 26.95 11.81
CA TYR A 623 -1.39 26.96 12.50
C TYR A 623 -2.47 27.40 11.52
N THR A 624 -3.51 26.58 11.37
CA THR A 624 -4.64 26.87 10.46
C THR A 624 -5.91 27.09 11.27
N PHE A 625 -6.62 28.16 10.95
CA PHE A 625 -7.87 28.57 11.56
C PHE A 625 -8.96 28.60 10.49
N TYR A 626 -10.19 28.21 10.83
CA TYR A 626 -11.28 28.08 9.86
C TYR A 626 -12.49 28.94 10.23
N GLY A 627 -12.90 29.78 9.29
CA GLY A 627 -14.22 30.39 9.27
C GLY A 627 -15.20 29.42 8.62
N VAL A 628 -16.22 28.98 9.34
CA VAL A 628 -17.09 27.90 8.88
C VAL A 628 -18.50 28.40 8.66
N TYR A 629 -19.06 28.08 7.49
CA TYR A 629 -20.47 28.22 7.21
C TYR A 629 -21.13 26.84 7.12
N LYS A 630 -22.33 26.71 7.69
CA LYS A 630 -23.16 25.50 7.66
C LYS A 630 -24.38 25.72 6.76
N LYS A 631 -24.71 24.73 5.95
CA LYS A 631 -25.92 24.72 5.11
C LYS A 631 -27.17 24.78 6.00
N THR A 632 -28.14 25.61 5.63
CA THR A 632 -29.41 25.79 6.34
C THR A 632 -30.33 24.59 6.13
N ASP A 633 -31.24 24.35 7.07
CA ASP A 633 -32.21 23.25 6.97
C ASP A 633 -33.12 23.41 5.74
N ALA A 634 -33.49 24.65 5.40
CA ALA A 634 -34.28 24.95 4.20
C ALA A 634 -33.54 24.59 2.89
N ALA A 635 -32.22 24.78 2.85
CA ALA A 635 -31.39 24.36 1.72
C ALA A 635 -31.06 22.86 1.73
N ALA A 636 -31.13 22.21 2.90
CA ALA A 636 -30.95 20.76 3.04
C ALA A 636 -32.23 19.96 2.75
N ALA A 637 -33.40 20.60 2.81
CA ALA A 637 -34.70 20.01 2.52
C ALA A 637 -34.73 19.34 1.14
N ALA A 638 -35.47 18.25 1.01
CA ALA A 638 -35.50 17.46 -0.22
C ALA A 638 -36.10 18.17 -1.42
N SER A 639 -36.99 19.13 -1.18
CA SER A 639 -37.58 19.99 -2.20
C SER A 639 -36.64 21.11 -2.66
N SER A 640 -35.47 21.28 -2.02
CA SER A 640 -34.55 22.36 -2.35
C SER A 640 -33.65 22.00 -3.51
N GLN A 641 -33.60 22.85 -4.53
CA GLN A 641 -32.61 22.77 -5.61
C GLN A 641 -31.15 22.87 -5.12
N TYR A 642 -30.92 23.35 -3.89
CA TYR A 642 -29.59 23.51 -3.31
C TYR A 642 -29.14 22.31 -2.46
N ARG A 643 -29.91 21.23 -2.44
CA ARG A 643 -29.63 20.07 -1.58
C ARG A 643 -28.26 19.44 -1.82
N GLN A 644 -27.81 19.43 -3.07
CA GLN A 644 -26.55 18.81 -3.51
C GLN A 644 -25.30 19.55 -3.01
N TYR A 645 -25.42 20.83 -2.65
CA TYR A 645 -24.28 21.62 -2.20
C TYR A 645 -23.72 21.10 -0.85
N PRO A 646 -22.44 21.36 -0.54
CA PRO A 646 -21.79 20.93 0.69
C PRO A 646 -22.59 21.20 1.96
N VAL A 647 -22.40 20.37 2.99
CA VAL A 647 -22.94 20.66 4.32
C VAL A 647 -22.18 21.81 4.97
N TYR A 648 -20.85 21.80 4.85
CA TYR A 648 -19.98 22.84 5.39
C TYR A 648 -19.09 23.47 4.32
N VAL A 649 -18.88 24.78 4.46
CA VAL A 649 -17.92 25.59 3.71
C VAL A 649 -16.93 26.17 4.70
N ALA A 650 -15.66 25.78 4.60
CA ALA A 650 -14.59 26.20 5.48
C ALA A 650 -13.61 27.13 4.77
N ILE A 651 -13.28 28.26 5.40
CA ILE A 651 -12.36 29.28 4.89
C ILE A 651 -11.10 29.27 5.76
N PRO A 652 -9.94 28.83 5.24
CA PRO A 652 -8.71 28.74 6.02
C PRO A 652 -7.93 30.06 6.08
N TYR A 653 -7.53 30.46 7.28
CA TYR A 653 -6.48 31.44 7.55
C TYR A 653 -5.27 30.73 8.17
N VAL A 654 -4.06 31.02 7.68
CA VAL A 654 -2.85 30.31 8.11
C VAL A 654 -1.85 31.27 8.76
N VAL A 655 -1.34 30.90 9.93
CA VAL A 655 -0.22 31.56 10.60
C VAL A 655 0.97 30.60 10.64
N LYS A 656 2.13 31.03 10.12
CA LYS A 656 3.38 30.29 10.18
C LYS A 656 4.35 30.98 11.11
N VAL A 657 4.74 30.31 12.19
CA VAL A 657 5.76 30.80 13.14
C VAL A 657 7.10 30.16 12.77
N GLN A 658 8.16 30.96 12.67
CA GLN A 658 9.46 30.54 12.16
C GLN A 658 10.62 31.12 13.00
N ASN A 659 11.81 30.52 12.85
CA ASN A 659 13.08 30.96 13.45
C ASN A 659 13.09 30.94 14.99
N TYR A 660 12.51 29.91 15.61
CA TYR A 660 12.58 29.66 17.05
C TYR A 660 14.03 29.81 17.59
N PRO A 661 14.29 30.62 18.64
CA PRO A 661 15.64 30.99 19.07
C PRO A 661 16.44 29.80 19.58
N THR A 662 17.58 29.54 18.93
CA THR A 662 18.53 28.51 19.36
C THR A 662 19.97 29.01 19.21
N LEU A 663 20.92 28.30 19.82
CA LEU A 663 22.35 28.52 19.54
C LEU A 663 22.68 28.18 18.08
N ALA A 664 22.07 27.12 17.54
CA ALA A 664 22.37 26.61 16.19
C ALA A 664 21.99 27.60 15.07
N ASN A 665 20.90 28.36 15.25
CA ASN A 665 20.50 29.40 14.30
C ASN A 665 21.04 30.80 14.64
N GLY A 666 21.92 30.91 15.64
CA GLY A 666 22.67 32.15 15.94
C GLY A 666 21.85 33.29 16.56
N ARG A 667 20.56 33.07 16.85
CA ARG A 667 19.69 34.04 17.53
C ARG A 667 19.92 34.10 19.04
N ILE A 668 20.37 33.00 19.63
CA ILE A 668 20.92 32.97 20.99
C ILE A 668 22.44 32.96 20.87
N LYS A 669 23.11 33.82 21.64
CA LYS A 669 24.57 33.96 21.74
C LYS A 669 25.15 33.08 22.84
N ASN A 670 26.40 32.68 22.67
CA ASN A 670 27.07 31.83 23.65
C ASN A 670 27.44 32.67 24.87
N VAL A 671 27.31 32.12 26.08
CA VAL A 671 27.71 32.84 27.30
C VAL A 671 29.19 33.27 27.26
N ASN A 672 30.04 32.53 26.54
CA ASN A 672 31.45 32.82 26.40
C ASN A 672 31.74 34.11 25.64
N ASP A 673 30.81 34.60 24.83
CA ASP A 673 30.93 35.85 24.08
C ASP A 673 30.86 37.08 25.00
N TYR A 674 30.39 36.91 26.25
CA TYR A 674 30.20 37.98 27.24
C TYR A 674 31.19 37.89 28.41
N ARG A 675 32.29 37.15 28.24
CA ARG A 675 33.34 37.04 29.25
C ARG A 675 34.06 38.37 29.44
N ILE A 676 34.24 38.76 30.70
CA ILE A 676 35.03 39.93 31.07
C ILE A 676 36.50 39.50 31.18
N ALA A 677 37.29 39.67 30.12
CA ALA A 677 38.61 39.06 29.97
C ALA A 677 39.57 39.25 31.17
N GLN A 678 39.54 40.40 31.85
CA GLN A 678 40.38 40.70 33.02
C GLN A 678 40.08 39.85 34.26
N ALA A 679 38.95 39.14 34.30
CA ALA A 679 38.53 38.28 35.40
C ALA A 679 38.86 36.80 35.19
N TRP A 680 39.54 36.46 34.08
CA TRP A 680 39.83 35.08 33.71
C TRP A 680 41.34 34.81 33.70
N GLU A 681 41.77 33.68 34.25
CA GLU A 681 43.15 33.18 34.12
C GLU A 681 43.10 31.76 33.55
N ASN A 682 43.88 31.50 32.50
CA ASN A 682 43.92 30.20 31.81
C ASN A 682 42.55 29.62 31.42
N GLY A 683 41.59 30.48 31.09
CA GLY A 683 40.25 30.05 30.67
C GLY A 683 39.29 29.71 31.81
N PHE A 684 39.61 30.09 33.06
CA PHE A 684 38.72 29.98 34.22
C PHE A 684 38.44 31.34 34.85
N ALA A 685 37.22 31.54 35.35
CA ALA A 685 36.91 32.66 36.22
C ALA A 685 37.48 32.36 37.61
N ILE A 686 38.50 33.10 38.05
CA ILE A 686 39.23 32.76 39.28
C ILE A 686 38.63 33.49 40.49
N CYS A 687 38.18 32.73 41.48
CA CYS A 687 37.87 33.26 42.80
C CYS A 687 39.13 33.28 43.67
N LYS A 688 39.56 34.48 44.08
CA LYS A 688 40.69 34.69 45.01
C LYS A 688 40.25 35.18 46.40
N GLY A 689 38.94 35.21 46.66
CA GLY A 689 38.31 35.79 47.85
C GLY A 689 37.80 37.21 47.61
N SER A 690 36.58 37.50 48.06
CA SER A 690 35.82 38.69 47.61
C SER A 690 35.29 39.58 48.75
N LYS A 691 35.39 39.14 50.01
CA LYS A 691 35.12 40.00 51.18
C LYS A 691 35.93 39.62 52.40
N GLU A 692 36.61 40.63 52.94
CA GLU A 692 37.32 40.59 54.21
C GLU A 692 36.28 40.50 55.33
N THR A 693 36.35 39.44 56.13
CA THR A 693 35.52 39.31 57.34
C THR A 693 36.43 39.23 58.55
N ASP A 694 35.87 39.37 59.75
CA ASP A 694 36.61 39.20 60.98
C ASP A 694 37.29 37.81 61.07
N ASN A 695 36.73 36.80 60.39
CA ASN A 695 37.26 35.43 60.32
C ASN A 695 38.17 35.18 59.10
N GLY A 696 38.45 36.18 58.28
CA GLY A 696 39.28 36.07 57.07
C GLY A 696 38.49 36.06 55.76
N ALA A 697 39.17 35.78 54.66
CA ALA A 697 38.62 35.86 53.30
C ALA A 697 37.61 34.74 53.02
N ALA A 698 36.40 35.16 52.66
CA ALA A 698 35.31 34.30 52.20
C ALA A 698 35.51 33.88 50.73
N LEU A 699 35.27 32.60 50.40
CA LEU A 699 35.44 32.05 49.05
C LEU A 699 34.11 32.03 48.28
N TYR A 700 33.82 33.15 47.61
CA TYR A 700 32.71 33.25 46.66
C TYR A 700 33.10 34.16 45.48
N LEU A 701 32.48 33.95 44.33
CA LEU A 701 32.64 34.81 43.15
C LEU A 701 31.28 35.39 42.78
N ASP A 702 31.19 36.70 42.61
CA ASP A 702 30.04 37.29 41.92
C ASP A 702 30.21 37.04 40.42
N LEU A 703 29.29 36.30 39.80
CA LEU A 703 29.42 35.93 38.39
C LEU A 703 29.38 37.17 37.47
N ASN A 704 28.79 38.29 37.92
CA ASN A 704 28.83 39.56 37.21
C ASN A 704 30.26 40.14 37.08
N GLU A 705 31.20 39.73 37.93
CA GLU A 705 32.60 40.12 37.80
C GLU A 705 33.31 39.37 36.67
N ALA A 706 32.78 38.20 36.27
CA ALA A 706 33.37 37.34 35.25
C ALA A 706 32.62 37.37 33.91
N ILE A 707 31.33 37.66 33.92
CA ILE A 707 30.44 37.70 32.75
C ILE A 707 29.57 38.95 32.83
N ASP A 708 29.44 39.68 31.72
CA ASP A 708 28.42 40.73 31.62
C ASP A 708 27.03 40.13 31.44
N LEU A 709 26.40 39.72 32.56
CA LEU A 709 25.06 39.10 32.56
C LEU A 709 23.98 40.07 32.06
N THR A 710 24.19 41.38 32.21
CA THR A 710 23.28 42.42 31.74
C THR A 710 23.29 42.50 30.21
N ALA A 711 24.47 42.55 29.60
CA ALA A 711 24.62 42.49 28.14
C ALA A 711 24.17 41.14 27.57
N PHE A 712 24.46 40.03 28.25
CA PHE A 712 23.99 38.69 27.87
C PHE A 712 22.46 38.62 27.80
N LYS A 713 21.75 39.14 28.82
CA LYS A 713 20.29 39.17 28.84
C LYS A 713 19.74 39.96 27.65
N THR A 714 20.30 41.15 27.41
CA THR A 714 19.85 42.07 26.36
C THR A 714 20.05 41.46 24.95
N ALA A 715 21.21 40.86 24.70
CA ALA A 715 21.55 40.33 23.38
C ALA A 715 20.81 39.03 23.01
N ASN A 716 20.30 38.29 23.99
CA ASN A 716 19.53 37.07 23.76
C ASN A 716 18.02 37.30 23.70
N ASN A 717 17.56 38.55 23.85
CA ASN A 717 16.14 38.91 23.98
C ASN A 717 15.39 38.02 24.99
N ALA A 718 16.12 37.51 25.99
CA ALA A 718 15.61 36.55 26.96
C ALA A 718 14.87 37.31 28.05
N VAL A 719 13.71 36.78 28.48
CA VAL A 719 12.92 37.41 29.55
C VAL A 719 13.73 37.44 30.85
N LYS A 720 14.51 36.38 31.09
CA LYS A 720 15.47 36.24 32.20
C LYS A 720 16.56 35.24 31.84
N TYR A 721 17.61 35.18 32.68
CA TYR A 721 18.57 34.08 32.68
C TYR A 721 18.38 33.24 33.94
N GLU A 722 18.84 31.99 33.89
CA GLU A 722 18.92 31.12 35.05
C GLU A 722 20.30 30.47 35.12
N LEU A 723 20.80 30.30 36.35
CA LEU A 723 22.09 29.67 36.64
C LEU A 723 21.84 28.30 37.24
N ASN A 724 22.70 27.33 36.90
CA ASN A 724 22.67 26.01 37.50
C ASN A 724 24.09 25.52 37.73
N ILE A 725 24.41 25.13 38.97
CA ILE A 725 25.68 24.48 39.27
C ILE A 725 25.56 23.02 38.86
N VAL A 726 26.52 22.52 38.08
CA VAL A 726 26.57 21.10 37.75
C VAL A 726 27.31 20.40 38.88
N ASP A 727 26.56 19.64 39.69
CA ASP A 727 27.13 18.91 40.82
C ASP A 727 28.21 17.93 40.36
N PRO A 728 29.42 17.96 40.96
CA PRO A 728 30.36 16.87 40.80
C PRO A 728 29.79 15.62 41.49
N ALA A 729 30.05 14.44 40.93
CA ALA A 729 29.46 13.15 41.33
C ALA A 729 29.67 12.71 42.81
N THR A 730 30.35 13.53 43.63
CA THR A 730 30.73 13.26 45.03
C THR A 730 30.08 14.22 46.04
N GLY A 731 29.08 15.01 45.63
CA GLY A 731 28.31 15.93 46.48
C GLY A 731 28.55 17.40 46.13
N ALA A 732 27.59 18.27 46.46
CA ALA A 732 27.64 19.70 46.15
C ALA A 732 28.75 20.41 46.96
N VAL A 733 29.85 20.74 46.29
CA VAL A 733 31.00 21.48 46.87
C VAL A 733 30.84 23.00 46.81
N ALA A 734 29.80 23.47 46.12
CA ALA A 734 29.42 24.86 45.97
C ALA A 734 27.89 24.97 45.85
N MET A 735 27.37 26.19 45.98
CA MET A 735 25.95 26.50 45.83
C MET A 735 25.76 27.91 45.27
N LEU A 736 24.54 28.20 44.82
CA LEU A 736 24.20 29.54 44.33
C LEU A 736 23.96 30.51 45.50
N GLY A 737 24.23 31.79 45.27
CA GLY A 737 24.12 32.83 46.29
C GLY A 737 22.71 32.97 46.86
N ASN A 738 21.70 32.77 46.01
CA ASN A 738 20.30 32.79 46.41
C ASN A 738 19.89 31.60 47.30
N GLU A 739 20.60 30.46 47.21
CA GLU A 739 20.45 29.30 48.10
C GLU A 739 21.20 29.52 49.42
N TRP A 740 22.30 30.28 49.38
CA TRP A 740 23.09 30.62 50.55
C TRP A 740 22.45 31.75 51.39
N CYS A 741 21.80 32.73 50.74
CA CYS A 741 21.09 33.83 51.37
C CYS A 741 19.72 34.11 50.74
N ASN A 742 18.70 33.42 51.24
CA ASN A 742 17.33 33.48 50.72
C ASN A 742 16.62 34.85 50.95
N THR A 743 17.13 35.70 51.84
CA THR A 743 16.50 36.99 52.20
C THR A 743 16.89 38.16 51.29
N HIS A 744 17.86 37.99 50.38
CA HIS A 744 18.36 39.07 49.52
C HIS A 744 17.72 39.12 48.12
N GLY A 745 16.59 38.45 47.93
CA GLY A 745 15.90 38.38 46.62
C GLY A 745 16.62 37.46 45.64
N ALA A 746 15.99 37.19 44.49
CA ALA A 746 16.44 36.21 43.50
C ALA A 746 17.70 36.60 42.70
N ASN A 747 18.31 37.76 42.97
CA ASN A 747 19.34 38.39 42.13
C ASN A 747 20.77 38.23 42.69
N LEU A 748 21.03 37.19 43.49
CA LEU A 748 22.39 36.90 43.94
C LEU A 748 23.07 35.96 42.94
N ASP A 749 23.80 36.53 41.97
CA ASP A 749 24.58 35.80 40.97
C ASP A 749 25.88 35.19 41.51
N TRP A 750 25.93 34.95 42.83
CA TRP A 750 27.13 34.49 43.49
C TRP A 750 27.30 32.99 43.38
N ILE A 751 28.53 32.55 43.16
CA ILE A 751 28.93 31.16 43.22
C ILE A 751 29.73 30.98 44.50
N VAL A 752 29.21 30.17 45.41
CA VAL A 752 29.64 30.13 46.81
C VAL A 752 30.26 28.77 47.11
N LEU A 753 31.52 28.73 47.52
CA LEU A 753 32.20 27.48 47.84
C LEU A 753 31.89 27.03 49.29
N THR A 754 31.33 25.83 49.44
CA THR A 754 31.02 25.23 50.74
C THR A 754 32.14 24.32 51.24
N LYS A 755 32.97 23.83 50.32
CA LYS A 755 34.14 23.00 50.63
C LYS A 755 35.32 23.84 51.14
N GLN A 756 35.89 23.45 52.27
CA GLN A 756 37.12 24.04 52.81
C GLN A 756 38.33 23.64 51.97
N LEU A 757 39.10 24.62 51.49
CA LEU A 757 40.31 24.37 50.69
C LEU A 757 41.51 24.14 51.59
N THR A 758 42.21 23.03 51.41
CA THR A 758 43.39 22.68 52.22
C THR A 758 44.70 22.95 51.47
N ASN A 759 45.62 23.72 52.06
CA ASN A 759 46.90 24.13 51.46
C ASN A 759 46.69 24.73 50.06
N GLU A 760 47.41 24.29 49.05
CA GLU A 760 47.31 24.78 47.67
C GLU A 760 46.18 24.11 46.87
N GLU A 761 45.15 23.57 47.55
CA GLU A 761 44.00 22.95 46.89
C GLU A 761 43.23 23.96 46.02
N GLU A 762 42.81 23.47 44.85
CA GLU A 762 41.99 24.20 43.90
C GLU A 762 40.74 23.39 43.57
N VAL A 763 39.60 24.05 43.39
CA VAL A 763 38.32 23.41 43.03
C VAL A 763 37.72 24.13 41.84
N ILE A 764 37.29 23.38 40.82
CA ILE A 764 36.60 23.93 39.65
C ILE A 764 35.10 23.61 39.78
N VAL A 765 34.27 24.64 39.68
CA VAL A 765 32.81 24.58 39.75
C VAL A 765 32.24 25.00 38.39
N PRO A 766 31.72 24.05 37.60
CA PRO A 766 31.01 24.35 36.35
C PRO A 766 29.62 24.93 36.62
N VAL A 767 29.36 26.13 36.11
CA VAL A 767 28.08 26.83 36.20
C VAL A 767 27.48 26.95 34.81
N LYS A 768 26.36 26.26 34.58
CA LYS A 768 25.58 26.40 33.35
C LYS A 768 24.75 27.66 33.41
N VAL A 769 24.74 28.38 32.29
CA VAL A 769 23.92 29.57 32.09
C VAL A 769 22.85 29.24 31.06
N TYR A 770 21.60 29.55 31.41
CA TYR A 770 20.44 29.34 30.56
C TYR A 770 19.81 30.68 30.20
N ALA A 771 19.46 30.85 28.92
CA ALA A 771 18.53 31.88 28.49
C ALA A 771 17.10 31.32 28.61
N VAL A 772 16.21 32.06 29.28
CA VAL A 772 14.79 31.67 29.40
C VAL A 772 13.96 32.48 28.42
N LEU A 773 13.28 31.76 27.52
CA LEU A 773 12.43 32.34 26.49
C LEU A 773 11.02 32.66 27.02
N CYS A 774 10.21 33.34 26.22
CA CYS A 774 8.87 33.79 26.62
C CYS A 774 7.86 32.66 26.90
N ASN A 775 8.06 31.48 26.30
CA ASN A 775 7.28 30.28 26.62
C ASN A 775 7.81 29.51 27.85
N ASN A 776 8.77 30.08 28.59
CA ASN A 776 9.51 29.49 29.71
C ASN A 776 10.46 28.33 29.35
N ASP A 777 10.69 28.06 28.07
CA ASP A 777 11.74 27.11 27.67
C ASP A 777 13.12 27.64 28.05
N LYS A 778 14.00 26.73 28.48
CA LYS A 778 15.38 27.03 28.88
C LYS A 778 16.35 26.54 27.82
N ILE A 779 17.09 27.48 27.22
CA ILE A 779 18.16 27.18 26.26
C ILE A 779 19.50 27.31 26.98
N GLU A 780 20.26 26.22 27.08
CA GLU A 780 21.62 26.25 27.61
C GLU A 780 22.50 27.08 26.67
N THR A 781 23.06 28.19 27.14
CA THR A 781 23.88 29.10 26.32
C THR A 781 25.38 28.88 26.51
N GLY A 782 25.74 28.12 27.54
CA GLY A 782 27.09 27.61 27.76
C GLY A 782 27.38 27.39 29.24
N THR A 783 28.65 27.07 29.53
CA THR A 783 29.14 26.77 30.88
C THR A 783 30.31 27.68 31.22
N VAL A 784 30.29 28.25 32.43
CA VAL A 784 31.38 29.03 33.03
C VAL A 784 32.01 28.23 34.15
N ASN A 785 33.31 27.96 34.02
CA ASN A 785 34.08 27.21 35.01
C ASN A 785 34.69 28.19 36.01
N VAL A 786 34.16 28.20 37.23
CA VAL A 786 34.68 29.01 38.33
C VAL A 786 35.74 28.23 39.08
N LYS A 787 36.97 28.72 39.12
CA LYS A 787 38.09 28.10 39.82
C LYS A 787 38.32 28.80 41.15
N PHE A 788 38.10 28.08 42.24
CA PHE A 788 38.44 28.52 43.59
C PHE A 788 39.85 28.09 43.94
N VAL A 789 40.65 29.03 44.43
CA VAL A 789 42.03 28.80 44.87
C VAL A 789 42.15 29.28 46.31
N ASN A 790 42.88 28.54 47.14
CA ASN A 790 43.18 28.98 48.50
C ASN A 790 44.05 30.26 48.44
N PRO A 791 43.63 31.41 49.00
CA PRO A 791 44.34 32.68 48.81
C PRO A 791 45.67 32.78 49.56
N ALA A 792 45.94 31.86 50.48
CA ALA A 792 47.18 31.80 51.23
C ALA A 792 47.94 30.49 50.95
N LYS A 793 49.27 30.61 50.95
CA LYS A 793 50.22 29.52 50.78
C LYS A 793 51.16 29.48 51.97
N ILE A 794 51.50 28.27 52.39
CA ILE A 794 52.35 28.02 53.55
C ILE A 794 53.80 27.83 53.11
N SER A 795 54.72 28.41 53.88
CA SER A 795 56.16 28.16 53.82
C SER A 795 56.71 28.08 55.24
N LEU A 796 57.82 27.39 55.42
CA LEU A 796 58.50 27.28 56.70
C LEU A 796 59.87 27.93 56.58
N SER A 797 60.19 28.81 57.53
CA SER A 797 61.56 29.32 57.64
C SER A 797 62.50 28.25 58.20
N LYS A 798 61.93 27.23 58.88
CA LYS A 798 62.66 26.10 59.44
C LYS A 798 61.79 24.86 59.60
N ASP A 799 62.23 23.74 59.02
CA ASP A 799 61.52 22.46 59.10
C ASP A 799 61.96 21.60 60.30
N ILE A 800 63.17 21.83 60.80
CA ILE A 800 63.76 21.12 61.94
C ILE A 800 64.17 22.13 62.99
N ILE A 801 63.56 22.07 64.17
CA ILE A 801 63.85 22.94 65.30
C ILE A 801 64.72 22.14 66.28
N ASN A 802 65.99 22.55 66.42
CA ASN A 802 66.90 21.87 67.33
C ASN A 802 66.66 22.35 68.75
N VAL A 803 66.48 21.42 69.68
CA VAL A 803 66.30 21.73 71.10
C VAL A 803 67.43 21.10 71.90
N LYS A 804 67.96 21.87 72.85
CA LYS A 804 69.02 21.41 73.73
C LYS A 804 68.42 20.73 74.96
N ASP A 805 68.87 19.52 75.24
CA ASP A 805 68.48 18.79 76.45
C ASP A 805 68.70 19.66 77.72
N GLY A 806 67.71 19.69 78.62
CA GLY A 806 67.78 20.34 79.94
C GLY A 806 67.67 21.88 79.99
N THR A 807 67.29 22.57 78.90
CA THR A 807 67.10 24.04 78.87
C THR A 807 65.62 24.41 78.79
N GLU A 808 65.22 25.63 79.22
CA GLU A 808 63.81 26.06 79.20
C GLU A 808 63.16 25.92 77.82
N ALA A 809 61.91 25.45 77.87
CA ALA A 809 61.06 25.01 76.79
C ALA A 809 60.81 26.07 75.71
N TYR A 810 60.78 25.64 74.45
CA TYR A 810 60.14 26.44 73.40
C TYR A 810 58.69 26.67 73.80
N THR A 811 58.20 27.91 73.67
CA THR A 811 56.77 28.16 73.82
C THR A 811 56.05 27.86 72.50
N THR A 812 54.74 27.66 72.56
CA THR A 812 53.92 27.61 71.34
C THR A 812 54.03 28.90 70.53
N GLU A 813 54.33 30.05 71.17
CA GLU A 813 54.61 31.32 70.50
C GLU A 813 55.96 31.33 69.76
N ASP A 814 56.97 30.63 70.28
CA ASP A 814 58.25 30.48 69.57
C ASP A 814 58.11 29.59 68.34
N LEU A 815 57.31 28.52 68.43
CA LEU A 815 57.02 27.66 67.27
C LEU A 815 56.28 28.42 66.16
N LYS A 816 55.37 29.33 66.54
CA LYS A 816 54.64 30.17 65.60
C LYS A 816 55.54 31.08 64.77
N LYS A 817 56.69 31.53 65.31
CA LYS A 817 57.66 32.38 64.58
C LYS A 817 58.28 31.71 63.36
N TYR A 818 58.32 30.38 63.32
CA TYR A 818 58.85 29.63 62.19
C TYR A 818 57.85 29.42 61.04
N ILE A 819 56.58 29.76 61.26
CA ILE A 819 55.55 29.72 60.21
C ILE A 819 55.63 31.01 59.40
N THR A 820 55.78 30.88 58.09
CA THR A 820 55.60 31.99 57.14
C THR A 820 54.44 31.69 56.21
N ILE A 821 53.47 32.59 56.11
CA ILE A 821 52.36 32.46 55.18
C ILE A 821 52.46 33.59 54.18
N THR A 822 52.35 33.27 52.90
CA THR A 822 52.37 34.25 51.82
C THR A 822 51.07 34.19 51.03
N SER A 823 50.80 35.22 50.24
CA SER A 823 49.68 35.20 49.31
C SER A 823 49.93 34.19 48.19
N SER A 824 48.91 33.40 47.85
CA SER A 824 48.94 32.49 46.70
C SER A 824 48.96 33.26 45.37
N LYS A 825 48.53 34.53 45.37
CA LYS A 825 48.56 35.40 44.19
C LYS A 825 49.96 36.00 43.96
N ASP A 826 50.64 36.36 45.04
CA ASP A 826 51.94 37.01 45.02
C ASP A 826 52.75 36.55 46.23
N SER A 827 53.73 35.67 45.99
CA SER A 827 54.56 35.09 47.05
C SER A 827 55.46 36.11 47.75
N SER A 828 55.57 37.34 47.25
CA SER A 828 56.26 38.44 47.94
C SER A 828 55.41 39.09 49.05
N VAL A 829 54.10 38.88 49.04
CA VAL A 829 53.19 39.41 50.06
C VAL A 829 53.12 38.45 51.24
N GLU A 830 53.77 38.82 52.33
CA GLU A 830 53.74 38.09 53.61
C GLU A 830 52.42 38.37 54.34
N LEU A 831 51.70 37.32 54.71
CA LEU A 831 50.44 37.35 55.46
C LEU A 831 50.65 37.07 56.95
N TYR A 832 51.59 36.19 57.29
CA TYR A 832 51.93 35.84 58.67
C TYR A 832 53.42 35.56 58.74
N LYS A 833 54.12 36.18 59.69
CA LYS A 833 55.57 36.05 59.88
C LYS A 833 55.96 36.45 61.30
N ASP A 834 57.04 35.87 61.81
CA ASP A 834 57.60 36.18 63.13
C ASP A 834 56.55 36.08 64.26
N GLY A 835 55.57 35.19 64.11
CA GLY A 835 54.53 34.91 65.08
C GLY A 835 53.32 35.85 65.01
N ALA A 836 53.29 36.82 64.09
CA ALA A 836 52.24 37.84 63.98
C ALA A 836 51.62 37.93 62.58
N LEU A 837 50.39 38.44 62.53
CA LEU A 837 49.73 38.82 61.27
C LEU A 837 50.32 40.12 60.73
N THR A 838 50.44 40.21 59.41
CA THR A 838 50.65 41.49 58.73
C THR A 838 49.31 42.16 58.45
N THR A 839 49.31 43.44 58.06
CA THR A 839 48.09 44.14 57.62
C THR A 839 47.42 43.46 56.43
N ALA A 840 48.19 42.82 55.54
CA ALA A 840 47.64 42.00 54.46
C ALA A 840 47.09 40.66 54.99
N GLY A 841 47.74 40.09 56.01
CA GLY A 841 47.29 38.90 56.73
C GLY A 841 45.94 39.06 57.40
N GLU A 842 45.68 40.19 58.08
CA GLU A 842 44.40 40.45 58.74
C GLU A 842 43.20 40.35 57.77
N LYS A 843 43.43 40.71 56.51
CA LYS A 843 42.43 40.70 55.44
C LYS A 843 42.12 39.29 54.92
N ILE A 844 43.16 38.45 54.80
CA ILE A 844 43.06 37.11 54.22
C ILE A 844 42.80 36.04 55.29
N LEU A 845 43.54 36.08 56.38
CA LEU A 845 43.52 35.08 57.46
C LEU A 845 42.58 35.47 58.62
N GLY A 846 42.08 36.71 58.64
CA GLY A 846 41.18 37.26 59.66
C GLY A 846 41.90 38.10 60.72
N LYS A 847 41.13 38.83 61.54
CA LYS A 847 41.68 39.75 62.56
C LYS A 847 42.56 39.08 63.63
N SER A 848 42.45 37.75 63.75
CA SER A 848 43.29 36.94 64.61
C SER A 848 43.66 35.65 63.89
N ALA A 849 44.96 35.32 63.83
CA ALA A 849 45.41 34.09 63.21
C ALA A 849 44.99 32.90 64.09
N ASN A 850 44.07 32.07 63.61
CA ASN A 850 43.61 30.87 64.30
C ASN A 850 44.63 29.72 64.15
N VAL A 851 45.84 29.94 64.66
CA VAL A 851 46.95 28.97 64.59
C VAL A 851 46.82 27.97 65.73
N THR A 852 46.46 26.74 65.39
CA THR A 852 46.43 25.61 66.32
C THR A 852 47.68 24.77 66.14
N ILE A 853 48.36 24.44 67.22
CA ILE A 853 49.54 23.57 67.23
C ILE A 853 49.18 22.27 67.95
N ASN A 854 49.44 21.13 67.31
CA ASN A 854 49.13 19.81 67.81
C ASN A 854 50.33 18.87 67.67
N LEU A 855 50.48 17.96 68.63
CA LEU A 855 51.42 16.86 68.54
C LEU A 855 50.98 15.89 67.42
N ALA A 856 51.88 15.57 66.48
CA ALA A 856 51.61 14.52 65.52
C ALA A 856 51.64 13.18 66.26
N LYS A 857 50.51 12.44 66.21
CA LYS A 857 50.34 11.19 66.95
C LYS A 857 51.43 10.16 66.60
N GLY A 858 52.09 9.60 67.60
CA GLY A 858 53.10 8.54 67.44
C GLY A 858 54.41 8.97 66.78
N SER A 859 54.70 10.27 66.73
CA SER A 859 55.86 10.81 66.01
C SER A 859 57.16 10.90 66.81
N VAL A 860 57.15 10.53 68.10
CA VAL A 860 58.35 10.57 68.95
C VAL A 860 59.25 9.39 68.62
N ILE A 861 60.48 9.67 68.18
CA ILE A 861 61.48 8.66 67.82
C ILE A 861 62.77 8.94 68.60
N PRO A 862 63.37 7.94 69.28
CA PRO A 862 62.82 6.60 69.51
C PRO A 862 61.56 6.61 70.41
N THR A 863 60.62 5.69 70.18
CA THR A 863 59.32 5.62 70.87
C THR A 863 59.41 5.48 72.40
N GLN A 864 60.52 4.93 72.92
CA GLN A 864 60.77 4.85 74.36
C GLN A 864 60.77 6.23 75.07
N TRP A 865 60.93 7.32 74.30
CA TRP A 865 60.95 8.69 74.81
C TRP A 865 59.59 9.41 74.68
N GLU A 866 58.54 8.73 74.19
CA GLU A 866 57.22 9.34 73.97
C GLU A 866 56.63 9.95 75.25
N ASN A 867 56.77 9.28 76.40
CA ASN A 867 56.29 9.78 77.70
C ASN A 867 57.15 10.93 78.29
N LYS A 868 58.26 11.30 77.63
CA LYS A 868 59.18 12.35 78.06
C LYS A 868 59.01 13.65 77.27
N PHE A 869 58.30 13.60 76.16
CA PHE A 869 57.87 14.77 75.42
C PHE A 869 56.48 15.20 75.87
N THR A 870 56.27 16.49 76.11
CA THR A 870 54.95 17.03 76.44
C THR A 870 54.73 18.35 75.73
N LEU A 871 53.71 18.38 74.87
CA LEU A 871 53.13 19.61 74.34
C LEU A 871 51.94 20.00 75.24
N ASN A 872 52.12 20.99 76.11
CA ASN A 872 51.02 21.54 76.89
C ASN A 872 50.43 22.74 76.17
N VAL A 873 49.38 22.49 75.40
CA VAL A 873 48.71 23.52 74.58
C VAL A 873 48.07 24.61 75.45
N THR A 874 47.66 24.29 76.68
CA THR A 874 47.01 25.23 77.62
C THR A 874 48.02 26.12 78.34
N ALA A 875 49.18 25.57 78.71
CA ALA A 875 50.27 26.34 79.31
C ALA A 875 51.16 27.04 78.26
N GLY A 876 51.00 26.69 76.97
CA GLY A 876 51.78 27.26 75.87
C GLY A 876 53.24 26.79 75.86
N THR A 877 53.55 25.63 76.44
CA THR A 877 54.93 25.14 76.62
C THR A 877 55.19 23.83 75.88
N VAL A 878 56.35 23.73 75.25
CA VAL A 878 56.89 22.54 74.57
C VAL A 878 58.06 22.02 75.40
N THR A 879 57.79 21.08 76.29
CA THR A 879 58.79 20.58 77.22
C THR A 879 59.27 19.20 76.82
N TRP A 880 60.59 19.00 76.86
CA TRP A 880 61.20 17.68 76.82
C TRP A 880 61.90 17.45 78.15
N ASN A 881 61.27 16.69 79.05
CA ASN A 881 61.77 16.53 80.41
C ASN A 881 62.58 15.23 80.54
N LEU A 882 63.92 15.35 80.45
CA LEU A 882 64.87 14.23 80.58
C LEU A 882 65.57 14.18 81.95
N GLU A 883 64.92 14.71 83.00
CA GLU A 883 65.36 14.78 84.42
C GLU A 883 66.63 14.00 84.76
N GLY A 884 67.80 14.67 84.64
CA GLY A 884 69.06 14.45 85.37
C GLY A 884 69.74 13.08 85.35
N GLN A 885 69.07 12.01 84.93
CA GLN A 885 69.57 10.63 84.95
C GLN A 885 69.40 9.91 83.60
N ASN A 886 68.71 10.53 82.63
CA ASN A 886 68.52 9.98 81.28
C ASN A 886 68.70 11.07 80.22
N THR A 887 69.84 11.75 80.25
CA THR A 887 70.25 12.63 79.15
C THR A 887 70.44 11.80 77.87
N LEU A 888 70.13 12.37 76.70
CA LEU A 888 70.37 11.69 75.43
C LEU A 888 71.85 11.27 75.36
N ALA A 889 72.17 10.01 75.06
CA ALA A 889 73.56 9.58 74.98
C ALA A 889 74.30 10.31 73.83
N LYS A 890 75.61 10.50 73.98
CA LYS A 890 76.46 11.09 72.93
C LYS A 890 76.30 10.30 71.62
N GLY A 891 76.00 10.99 70.51
CA GLY A 891 75.68 10.41 69.21
C GLY A 891 74.22 10.00 69.00
N GLN A 892 73.34 10.16 69.99
CA GLN A 892 71.90 9.88 69.88
C GLN A 892 71.10 11.19 69.80
N ASN A 893 70.07 11.20 68.95
CA ASN A 893 69.08 12.26 68.89
C ASN A 893 67.68 11.67 69.07
N ALA A 894 66.74 12.51 69.49
CA ALA A 894 65.34 12.17 69.44
C ALA A 894 64.58 13.22 68.63
N THR A 895 63.58 12.79 67.88
CA THR A 895 62.75 13.66 67.05
C THR A 895 61.29 13.51 67.41
N CYS A 896 60.52 14.59 67.25
CA CYS A 896 59.08 14.60 67.43
C CYS A 896 58.46 15.54 66.40
N ASP A 897 57.40 15.11 65.72
CA ASP A 897 56.72 15.95 64.76
C ASP A 897 55.59 16.75 65.41
N ILE A 898 55.55 18.04 65.11
CA ILE A 898 54.50 18.95 65.54
C ILE A 898 53.75 19.42 64.29
N THR A 899 52.46 19.15 64.25
CA THR A 899 51.59 19.68 63.20
C THR A 899 51.01 21.02 63.64
N PHE A 900 50.76 21.89 62.68
CA PHE A 900 49.97 23.08 62.91
C PHE A 900 48.88 23.22 61.86
N THR A 901 47.82 23.91 62.24
CA THR A 901 46.65 24.15 61.39
C THR A 901 46.23 25.60 61.54
N ILE A 902 45.92 26.24 60.43
CA ILE A 902 45.41 27.60 60.38
C ILE A 902 44.14 27.57 59.55
N GLU A 903 43.01 27.86 60.18
CA GLU A 903 41.72 27.93 59.50
C GLU A 903 41.24 29.37 59.44
N TYR A 904 40.74 29.78 58.27
CA TYR A 904 40.21 31.12 58.04
C TYR A 904 39.06 31.06 57.04
N GLY A 905 38.28 32.13 56.93
CA GLY A 905 37.21 32.26 55.93
C GLY A 905 35.96 31.42 56.20
N LYS A 906 35.88 30.71 57.34
CA LYS A 906 34.66 30.02 57.80
C LYS A 906 33.64 31.05 58.27
N VAL A 907 32.75 31.45 57.38
CA VAL A 907 31.73 32.47 57.66
C VAL A 907 30.32 32.00 57.34
N LYS A 908 29.38 32.43 58.18
CA LYS A 908 27.95 32.30 57.93
C LYS A 908 27.46 33.42 57.01
N PRO A 909 26.32 33.25 56.31
CA PRO A 909 25.76 34.28 55.43
C PRO A 909 25.69 35.67 56.06
N ASN A 910 25.19 35.77 57.31
CA ASN A 910 25.03 37.02 58.03
C ASN A 910 26.34 37.74 58.40
N GLN A 911 27.45 37.00 58.48
CA GLN A 911 28.78 37.55 58.78
C GLN A 911 29.43 38.18 57.55
N ALA A 912 29.14 37.66 56.36
CA ALA A 912 29.54 38.27 55.10
C ALA A 912 28.56 39.35 54.64
N LEU A 913 27.26 39.15 54.86
CA LEU A 913 26.18 40.07 54.47
C LEU A 913 25.20 40.26 55.64
N PRO A 914 25.23 41.41 56.35
CA PRO A 914 24.39 41.64 57.52
C PRO A 914 22.87 41.51 57.28
N SER A 915 22.42 41.62 56.03
CA SER A 915 21.02 41.46 55.59
C SER A 915 20.56 40.01 55.50
N CYS A 916 21.45 39.03 55.65
CA CYS A 916 21.14 37.60 55.54
C CYS A 916 20.69 36.99 56.88
N SER A 917 19.74 36.05 56.84
CA SER A 917 19.38 35.26 58.02
C SER A 917 20.52 34.34 58.47
N ASN A 918 20.55 33.97 59.75
CA ASN A 918 21.59 33.11 60.32
C ASN A 918 21.31 31.62 59.96
N SER A 919 21.61 31.21 58.73
CA SER A 919 21.37 29.85 58.20
C SER A 919 22.66 29.03 58.04
N SER A 920 22.49 27.72 57.87
CA SER A 920 23.50 26.81 57.31
C SER A 920 23.35 26.79 55.77
N PRO A 921 24.42 26.67 54.98
CA PRO A 921 25.78 26.26 55.37
C PRO A 921 26.82 27.39 55.50
N VAL A 922 27.91 27.09 56.21
CA VAL A 922 29.10 27.94 56.39
C VAL A 922 29.98 27.84 55.14
N LEU A 923 30.62 28.94 54.74
CA LEU A 923 31.60 28.91 53.65
C LEU A 923 32.79 28.01 53.96
N GLY A 924 33.34 27.44 52.89
CA GLY A 924 34.50 26.57 52.95
C GLY A 924 35.74 27.22 53.55
N GLY A 925 36.04 28.47 53.20
CA GLY A 925 37.27 29.13 53.66
C GLY A 925 38.55 28.35 53.33
N GLY A 926 39.65 28.71 54.00
CA GLY A 926 40.95 28.08 53.87
C GLY A 926 41.36 27.27 55.09
N LYS A 927 42.18 26.24 54.86
CA LYS A 927 42.90 25.47 55.87
C LYS A 927 44.36 25.29 55.45
N LEU A 928 45.29 25.88 56.17
CA LEU A 928 46.71 25.60 55.98
C LEU A 928 47.17 24.61 57.04
N THR A 929 47.90 23.58 56.61
CA THR A 929 48.47 22.58 57.50
C THR A 929 49.96 22.46 57.21
N GLY A 930 50.77 22.48 58.24
CA GLY A 930 52.20 22.21 58.11
C GLY A 930 52.70 21.36 59.26
N LYS A 931 53.99 21.00 59.18
CA LYS A 931 54.66 20.17 60.17
C LYS A 931 56.06 20.70 60.44
N PHE A 932 56.42 20.77 61.72
CA PHE A 932 57.78 20.94 62.21
C PHE A 932 58.30 19.61 62.74
N THR A 933 59.62 19.42 62.72
CA THR A 933 60.30 18.36 63.45
C THR A 933 61.10 18.97 64.59
N ILE A 934 60.71 18.71 65.84
CA ILE A 934 61.51 19.05 67.00
C ILE A 934 62.60 17.99 67.15
N LYS A 935 63.87 18.38 67.06
CA LYS A 935 65.02 17.48 67.21
C LYS A 935 65.78 17.80 68.49
N ALA A 936 65.70 16.94 69.50
CA ALA A 936 66.53 17.06 70.69
C ALA A 936 67.94 16.54 70.45
N TRP A 937 68.90 17.32 70.92
CA TRP A 937 70.31 16.99 70.94
C TRP A 937 70.81 16.85 72.38
N ASN A 938 71.79 15.97 72.56
CA ASN A 938 72.61 15.95 73.76
C ASN A 938 73.22 17.35 74.01
N ALA A 939 73.30 17.76 75.28
CA ALA A 939 73.76 19.09 75.66
C ALA A 939 75.20 19.45 75.21
N GLU A 940 76.08 18.47 74.99
CA GLU A 940 77.45 18.66 74.49
C GLU A 940 77.55 18.69 72.96
N GLU A 941 76.52 18.20 72.26
CA GLU A 941 76.50 18.04 70.79
C GLU A 941 75.50 19.00 70.11
N PHE A 942 74.96 19.94 70.87
CA PHE A 942 74.01 20.92 70.35
C PHE A 942 74.66 21.72 69.21
N PRO A 943 74.09 21.70 67.99
CA PRO A 943 74.65 22.46 66.88
C PRO A 943 74.61 23.94 67.23
N THR A 944 75.72 24.65 67.01
CA THR A 944 75.70 26.12 66.93
C THR A 944 74.86 26.47 65.70
N GLU A 945 73.63 26.94 65.92
CA GLU A 945 72.70 27.31 64.84
C GLU A 945 73.20 28.45 63.97
#